data_AF-A0A6N1YED7-F1
#
_entry.id   AF-A0A6N1YED7-F1
#
_cell.length_a   1.000
_cell.length_b   1.000
_cell.length_c   1.000
_cell.angle_alpha   90.00
_cell.angle_beta   90.00
_cell.angle_gamma   90.00
#
_symmetry.space_group_name_H-M   'P 1'
#
loop_
_entity.id
_entity.type
_entity.pdbx_description
1 polymer ?
#
loop_
_entity_poly.entity_id
_entity_poly.type
_entity_poly.pdbx_seq_one_letter_code
_entity_poly.pdbx_strand_id
1 'polypeptide(L)'
;MIYSLNRLILIDSYKEGELQEVRLDGHTNLNGVNGAGKTTLLRLIPLFYGERPGRLVPKSRVTDSFVKHYLPRESSYIIFEYQRHEQTCMVAIYASTNDEGLCYRFIDKGFEPEDFIEQHEDGAKYPVSCRQLKSHLVTRQVQHSNQVTACSDYRTIIQNLPHNKGQDMRQLIARYSFCQGSSGQRLKDIEKIITGMFMRSTDFADLREMLVNCIDENRESIALELQMETLDNWYKEYRAYLQVEQERPKIELLNQVESALLQTEQGLGELQVRLEKLLVQSEQAEQEQRQAGAACYEQLEQVQKAWEEEELTLKSALATTKAELAQLQRQKVQLEKEKEVWDAQDIAGKKQLYSRLELLKASLESERDNLSQLMSDVQDIEAEFRRLQAEKEQYFAAQIHDFELQKQQQQQALGEQKAQVTEDFMERKETLRDTSEQQQESKRKSTLALSEQLGALNSQIMQVQADPVLIADRETKLELHDTYLQQKQEAEANEQAIEEEIRVHKVAVEAVFQKKRKHAEEKQILQAKSDAIEAQINADASTLLGFLREYKPDWGENLAKVIQPELLLRDDLEPELLSEQAGLYGVALQLHDIAADCSVDEQKLRDILGDLHEQMQQQILAENNAEEELQQLSKIDAGLQKKHKQRLLEKGQANSHLQTVKEELGSLKLQIVRSKKEREQQLKVQRTEVNHKIKQNNLQLAALQQQLKDEVRVLSQALAEK
;
A
#
# COMPACT_ATOMS: atom_id res chain seq x y z
N MET A 1 -25.30 34.18 -16.95
CA MET A 1 -24.64 35.50 -16.83
C MET A 1 -23.96 35.53 -15.47
N ILE A 2 -22.63 35.52 -15.42
CA ILE A 2 -21.89 35.29 -14.17
C ILE A 2 -21.36 36.63 -13.68
N TYR A 3 -21.75 37.01 -12.46
CA TYR A 3 -21.13 38.07 -11.67
C TYR A 3 -20.39 37.36 -10.53
N SER A 4 -19.08 37.53 -10.47
CA SER A 4 -18.24 36.84 -9.47
C SER A 4 -17.10 37.73 -9.04
N LEU A 5 -16.73 37.65 -7.76
CA LEU A 5 -15.49 38.21 -7.26
C LEU A 5 -14.40 37.14 -7.45
N ASN A 6 -13.41 37.41 -8.30
CA ASN A 6 -12.46 36.40 -8.78
C ASN A 6 -11.18 36.37 -7.93
N ARG A 7 -10.60 37.54 -7.63
CA ARG A 7 -9.33 37.63 -6.90
C ARG A 7 -9.30 38.82 -5.95
N LEU A 8 -8.62 38.65 -4.82
CA LEU A 8 -8.17 39.70 -3.92
C LEU A 8 -6.64 39.73 -3.98
N ILE A 9 -6.07 40.87 -4.38
CA ILE A 9 -4.63 41.08 -4.48
C ILE A 9 -4.22 42.17 -3.50
N LEU A 10 -3.16 41.91 -2.74
CA LEU A 10 -2.52 42.86 -1.84
C LEU A 10 -1.11 43.13 -2.34
N ILE A 11 -0.81 44.39 -2.62
CA ILE A 11 0.54 44.82 -3.03
C ILE A 11 1.09 45.68 -1.91
N ASP A 12 2.31 45.36 -1.47
CA ASP A 12 3.06 46.16 -0.52
C ASP A 12 2.27 46.49 0.77
N SER A 13 1.45 45.53 1.22
CA SER A 13 0.54 45.65 2.37
C SER A 13 1.20 45.03 3.62
N TYR A 14 0.73 43.86 4.08
CA TYR A 14 1.27 43.14 5.25
C TYR A 14 2.78 42.88 5.20
N LYS A 15 3.31 42.64 4.00
CA LYS A 15 4.73 42.46 3.76
C LYS A 15 5.21 43.53 2.80
N GLU A 16 6.37 44.09 3.13
CA GLU A 16 7.00 45.14 2.34
C GLU A 16 7.46 44.61 0.98
N GLY A 17 7.07 45.31 -0.09
CA GLY A 17 7.43 45.02 -1.48
C GLY A 17 6.85 43.73 -2.07
N GLU A 18 6.06 42.95 -1.31
CA GLU A 18 5.53 41.66 -1.76
C GLU A 18 4.13 41.81 -2.36
N LEU A 19 3.86 41.02 -3.40
CA LEU A 19 2.54 40.86 -4.01
C LEU A 19 1.93 39.55 -3.51
N GLN A 20 0.73 39.63 -2.95
CA GLN A 20 -0.01 38.49 -2.41
C GLN A 20 -1.34 38.35 -3.15
N GLU A 21 -1.64 37.17 -3.67
CA GLU A 21 -2.88 36.89 -4.40
C GLU A 21 -3.73 35.84 -3.67
N VAL A 22 -5.03 36.10 -3.58
CA VAL A 22 -6.02 35.21 -3.00
C VAL A 22 -7.11 34.98 -4.04
N ARG A 23 -7.27 33.72 -4.46
CA ARG A 23 -8.32 33.30 -5.40
C ARG A 23 -9.65 33.14 -4.68
N LEU A 24 -10.68 33.76 -5.23
CA LEU A 24 -12.06 33.80 -4.71
C LEU A 24 -13.06 33.15 -5.69
N ASP A 25 -12.59 32.66 -6.83
CA ASP A 25 -13.34 31.93 -7.84
C ASP A 25 -13.55 30.45 -7.44
N GLY A 26 -14.40 30.21 -6.44
CA GLY A 26 -14.84 28.87 -6.03
C GLY A 26 -14.86 28.66 -4.51
N HIS A 27 -14.73 27.40 -4.09
CA HIS A 27 -14.67 27.04 -2.67
C HIS A 27 -13.25 27.23 -2.10
N THR A 28 -12.92 28.45 -1.68
CA THR A 28 -11.61 28.76 -1.08
C THR A 28 -11.63 28.52 0.44
N ASN A 29 -10.77 27.61 0.93
CA ASN A 29 -10.57 27.38 2.37
C ASN A 29 -9.22 27.95 2.84
N LEU A 30 -9.24 28.87 3.80
CA LEU A 30 -8.05 29.51 4.37
C LEU A 30 -7.50 28.73 5.58
N ASN A 31 -6.48 27.90 5.34
CA ASN A 31 -5.76 27.12 6.36
C ASN A 31 -4.56 27.88 6.96
N GLY A 32 -4.11 27.51 8.16
CA GLY A 32 -3.08 28.24 8.92
C GLY A 32 -3.29 28.26 10.45
N VAL A 33 -2.29 28.73 11.19
CA VAL A 33 -2.27 28.76 12.67
C VAL A 33 -3.12 29.92 13.22
N ASN A 34 -3.63 29.80 14.44
CA ASN A 34 -4.30 30.92 15.13
C ASN A 34 -3.37 32.13 15.22
N GLY A 35 -3.86 33.31 14.84
CA GLY A 35 -3.07 34.55 14.79
C GLY A 35 -2.36 34.81 13.45
N ALA A 36 -2.42 33.90 12.46
CA ALA A 36 -1.77 34.09 11.15
C ALA A 36 -2.46 35.10 10.21
N GLY A 37 -3.43 35.89 10.68
CA GLY A 37 -4.10 36.93 9.89
C GLY A 37 -5.28 36.48 9.00
N LYS A 38 -5.78 35.25 9.14
CA LYS A 38 -6.91 34.73 8.32
C LYS A 38 -8.19 35.56 8.43
N THR A 39 -8.64 35.81 9.66
CA THR A 39 -9.83 36.63 9.93
C THR A 39 -9.61 38.06 9.44
N THR A 40 -8.39 38.56 9.57
CA THR A 40 -7.96 39.89 9.14
C THR A 40 -8.00 40.03 7.61
N LEU A 41 -7.68 38.98 6.87
CA LEU A 41 -7.81 38.93 5.40
C LEU A 41 -9.28 38.85 4.97
N LEU A 42 -10.10 38.00 5.61
CA LEU A 42 -11.53 37.87 5.29
C LEU A 42 -12.31 39.17 5.54
N ARG A 43 -11.89 39.98 6.52
CA ARG A 43 -12.45 41.31 6.81
C ARG A 43 -12.29 42.32 5.66
N LEU A 44 -11.47 42.05 4.65
CA LEU A 44 -11.35 42.93 3.49
C LEU A 44 -12.49 42.73 2.48
N ILE A 45 -13.12 41.56 2.42
CA ILE A 45 -14.14 41.25 1.41
C ILE A 45 -15.33 42.23 1.44
N PRO A 46 -15.90 42.63 2.60
CA PRO A 46 -16.99 43.60 2.62
C PRO A 46 -16.59 44.99 2.08
N LEU A 47 -15.30 45.34 2.06
CA LEU A 47 -14.81 46.59 1.47
C LEU A 47 -15.13 46.68 -0.03
N PHE A 48 -15.04 45.56 -0.75
CA PHE A 48 -15.43 45.50 -2.16
C PHE A 48 -16.91 45.88 -2.36
N TYR A 49 -17.79 45.43 -1.48
CA TYR A 49 -19.22 45.75 -1.55
C TYR A 49 -19.55 47.17 -1.07
N GLY A 50 -18.55 47.96 -0.64
CA GLY A 50 -18.72 49.36 -0.28
C GLY A 50 -18.90 49.61 1.22
N GLU A 51 -18.50 48.68 2.08
CA GLU A 51 -18.47 48.89 3.53
C GLU A 51 -17.42 49.96 3.93
N ARG A 52 -17.68 50.69 5.03
CA ARG A 52 -16.75 51.72 5.49
C ARG A 52 -15.54 51.10 6.21
N PRO A 53 -14.30 51.58 5.96
CA PRO A 53 -13.10 51.03 6.58
C PRO A 53 -13.11 51.08 8.12
N GLY A 54 -13.69 52.13 8.72
CA GLY A 54 -13.80 52.28 10.17
C GLY A 54 -14.74 51.26 10.84
N ARG A 55 -15.61 50.61 10.08
CA ARG A 55 -16.47 49.51 10.57
C ARG A 55 -15.72 48.17 10.55
N LEU A 56 -14.81 48.00 9.59
CA LEU A 56 -13.99 46.79 9.43
C LEU A 56 -12.88 46.69 10.49
N VAL A 57 -12.31 47.84 10.86
CA VAL A 57 -11.34 47.97 11.96
C VAL A 57 -11.82 49.12 12.87
N PRO A 58 -12.48 48.82 14.00
CA PRO A 58 -12.86 49.85 14.95
C PRO A 58 -11.61 50.53 15.51
N LYS A 59 -11.60 51.87 15.49
CA LYS A 59 -10.55 52.67 16.13
C LYS A 59 -10.63 52.43 17.65
N SER A 60 -9.68 51.69 18.20
CA SER A 60 -9.48 51.53 19.65
C SER A 60 -8.13 52.15 20.04
N ARG A 61 -7.91 52.43 21.34
CA ARG A 61 -6.61 52.93 21.85
C ARG A 61 -5.43 51.99 21.55
N VAL A 62 -5.71 50.72 21.18
CA VAL A 62 -4.72 49.66 20.92
C VAL A 62 -4.61 49.29 19.43
N THR A 63 -5.59 49.62 18.58
CA THR A 63 -5.64 49.20 17.17
C THR A 63 -5.32 50.34 16.21
N ASP A 64 -4.32 50.14 15.34
CA ASP A 64 -3.99 51.07 14.27
C ASP A 64 -5.18 51.30 13.31
N SER A 65 -5.22 52.48 12.69
CA SER A 65 -6.27 52.81 11.71
C SER A 65 -6.23 51.85 10.51
N PHE A 66 -7.38 51.65 9.85
CA PHE A 66 -7.49 50.77 8.68
C PHE A 66 -6.40 51.04 7.64
N VAL A 67 -6.14 52.32 7.34
CA VAL A 67 -5.10 52.73 6.39
C VAL A 67 -3.72 52.32 6.89
N LYS A 68 -3.39 52.61 8.14
CA LYS A 68 -2.08 52.27 8.71
C LYS A 68 -1.84 50.76 8.77
N HIS A 69 -2.90 49.98 8.95
CA HIS A 69 -2.82 48.52 9.05
C HIS A 69 -2.70 47.83 7.67
N TYR A 70 -3.48 48.24 6.66
CA TYR A 70 -3.53 47.55 5.37
C TYR A 70 -2.83 48.29 4.22
N LEU A 71 -2.66 49.61 4.34
CA LEU A 71 -2.13 50.49 3.32
C LEU A 71 -1.03 51.42 3.90
N PRO A 72 0.04 50.86 4.52
CA PRO A 72 1.03 51.65 5.26
C PRO A 72 1.92 52.53 4.39
N ARG A 73 2.03 52.26 3.08
CA ARG A 73 2.96 52.92 2.15
C ARG A 73 2.22 53.51 0.95
N GLU A 74 2.85 54.46 0.26
CA GLU A 74 2.28 55.06 -0.95
C GLU A 74 2.17 54.08 -2.13
N SER A 75 2.90 52.97 -2.06
CA SER A 75 2.91 51.83 -2.97
C SER A 75 1.96 50.71 -2.55
N SER A 76 1.24 50.86 -1.42
CA SER A 76 0.31 49.84 -0.93
C SER A 76 -1.01 49.88 -1.69
N TYR A 77 -1.47 48.72 -2.17
CA TYR A 77 -2.75 48.57 -2.85
C TYR A 77 -3.53 47.36 -2.35
N ILE A 78 -4.85 47.54 -2.23
CA ILE A 78 -5.82 46.44 -2.16
C ILE A 78 -6.57 46.45 -3.50
N ILE A 79 -6.51 45.34 -4.23
CA ILE A 79 -7.11 45.23 -5.56
C ILE A 79 -8.12 44.09 -5.54
N PHE A 80 -9.34 44.39 -5.98
CA PHE A 80 -10.37 43.38 -6.21
C PHE A 80 -10.58 43.20 -7.70
N GLU A 81 -10.34 41.99 -8.19
CA GLU A 81 -10.73 41.60 -9.55
C GLU A 81 -12.09 40.91 -9.52
N TYR A 82 -12.99 41.35 -10.38
CA TYR A 82 -14.34 40.82 -10.47
C TYR A 82 -14.79 40.66 -11.92
N GLN A 83 -15.60 39.64 -12.16
CA GLN A 83 -16.24 39.37 -13.43
C GLN A 83 -17.62 40.02 -13.47
N ARG A 84 -17.88 40.72 -14.57
CA ARG A 84 -19.18 41.27 -14.92
C ARG A 84 -19.58 40.72 -16.29
N HIS A 85 -20.49 39.75 -16.31
CA HIS A 85 -20.93 39.13 -17.58
C HIS A 85 -19.72 38.57 -18.35
N GLU A 86 -19.39 39.13 -19.52
CA GLU A 86 -18.20 38.74 -20.33
C GLU A 86 -16.97 39.63 -20.08
N GLN A 87 -17.07 40.67 -19.24
CA GLN A 87 -16.00 41.62 -19.00
C GLN A 87 -15.38 41.44 -17.60
N THR A 88 -14.05 41.29 -17.54
CA THR A 88 -13.29 41.33 -16.28
C THR A 88 -12.89 42.77 -15.96
N CYS A 89 -13.14 43.19 -14.73
CA CYS A 89 -12.76 44.50 -14.22
C CYS A 89 -11.97 44.34 -12.93
N MET A 90 -11.25 45.39 -12.55
CA MET A 90 -10.66 45.47 -11.22
C MET A 90 -10.86 46.84 -10.60
N VAL A 91 -10.84 46.90 -9.27
CA VAL A 91 -10.78 48.16 -8.53
C VAL A 91 -9.57 48.17 -7.62
N ALA A 92 -8.74 49.20 -7.77
CA ALA A 92 -7.58 49.45 -6.93
C ALA A 92 -7.95 50.46 -5.83
N ILE A 93 -7.64 50.09 -4.59
CA ILE A 93 -7.88 50.87 -3.37
C ILE A 93 -6.52 51.20 -2.74
N TYR A 94 -6.28 52.48 -2.47
CA TYR A 94 -5.03 52.99 -1.91
C TYR A 94 -5.29 54.15 -0.94
N ALA A 95 -4.30 54.47 -0.11
CA ALA A 95 -4.38 55.57 0.83
C ALA A 95 -4.46 56.92 0.10
N SER A 96 -5.27 57.84 0.61
CA SER A 96 -5.24 59.24 0.16
C SER A 96 -3.92 59.89 0.58
N THR A 97 -3.34 60.72 -0.28
CA THR A 97 -2.09 61.45 0.03
C THR A 97 -2.30 62.64 0.96
N ASN A 98 -3.55 63.09 1.13
CA ASN A 98 -3.89 64.33 1.84
C ASN A 98 -4.75 64.10 3.11
N ASP A 99 -5.24 62.87 3.35
CA ASP A 99 -6.16 62.51 4.46
C ASP A 99 -5.95 61.04 4.89
N GLU A 100 -6.43 60.61 6.06
CA GLU A 100 -6.54 59.19 6.44
C GLU A 100 -7.66 58.42 5.66
N GLY A 101 -8.05 58.92 4.49
CA GLY A 101 -9.13 58.38 3.66
C GLY A 101 -8.65 57.35 2.63
N LEU A 102 -9.61 56.65 2.03
CA LEU A 102 -9.36 55.70 0.93
C LEU A 102 -9.68 56.34 -0.42
N CYS A 103 -8.86 56.01 -1.42
CA CYS A 103 -9.07 56.37 -2.82
C CYS A 103 -9.32 55.12 -3.64
N TYR A 104 -10.30 55.17 -4.53
CA TYR A 104 -10.72 54.06 -5.38
C TYR A 104 -10.49 54.40 -6.85
N ARG A 105 -10.03 53.44 -7.63
CA ARG A 105 -9.88 53.56 -9.07
C ARG A 105 -10.30 52.26 -9.76
N PHE A 106 -11.36 52.34 -10.53
CA PHE A 106 -11.82 51.24 -11.39
C PHE A 106 -11.02 51.18 -12.69
N ILE A 107 -10.77 49.96 -13.16
CA ILE A 107 -9.96 49.62 -14.33
C ILE A 107 -10.67 48.51 -15.11
N ASP A 108 -10.84 48.69 -16.43
CA ASP A 108 -11.55 47.73 -17.31
C ASP A 108 -10.65 46.61 -17.82
N LYS A 109 -9.93 45.97 -16.90
CA LYS A 109 -8.98 44.91 -17.22
C LYS A 109 -8.89 43.96 -16.03
N GLY A 110 -8.53 42.70 -16.28
CA GLY A 110 -8.05 41.80 -15.25
C GLY A 110 -6.70 42.28 -14.67
N PHE A 111 -6.37 41.79 -13.49
CA PHE A 111 -5.13 42.13 -12.81
C PHE A 111 -3.91 41.50 -13.52
N GLU A 112 -2.96 42.35 -13.91
CA GLU A 112 -1.62 42.00 -14.36
C GLU A 112 -0.59 42.70 -13.45
N PRO A 113 0.44 41.98 -12.93
CA PRO A 113 1.44 42.56 -12.03
C PRO A 113 2.11 43.82 -12.58
N GLU A 114 2.33 43.86 -13.88
CA GLU A 114 3.04 44.94 -14.54
C GLU A 114 2.26 46.28 -14.56
N ASP A 115 0.94 46.24 -14.32
CA ASP A 115 0.12 47.45 -14.20
C ASP A 115 0.31 48.18 -12.86
N PHE A 116 0.95 47.52 -11.89
CA PHE A 116 1.21 48.06 -10.55
C PHE A 116 2.68 47.93 -10.11
N ILE A 117 3.50 47.22 -10.87
CA ILE A 117 4.93 46.99 -10.60
C ILE A 117 5.74 47.43 -11.81
N GLU A 118 6.70 48.32 -11.57
CA GLU A 118 7.63 48.82 -12.59
C GLU A 118 9.03 48.22 -12.36
N GLN A 119 9.71 47.91 -13.46
CA GLN A 119 11.09 47.45 -13.42
C GLN A 119 12.01 48.66 -13.61
N HIS A 120 12.78 48.98 -12.58
CA HIS A 120 13.77 50.07 -12.63
C HIS A 120 15.04 49.64 -13.37
N GLU A 121 15.89 50.61 -13.74
CA GLU A 121 17.14 50.41 -14.48
C GLU A 121 18.11 49.41 -13.81
N ASP A 122 18.02 49.26 -12.48
CA ASP A 122 18.79 48.29 -11.68
C ASP A 122 18.29 46.84 -11.79
N GLY A 123 17.25 46.59 -12.60
CA GLY A 123 16.65 45.27 -12.80
C GLY A 123 15.71 44.81 -11.67
N ALA A 124 15.65 45.55 -10.56
CA ALA A 124 14.73 45.31 -9.44
C ALA A 124 13.29 45.78 -9.76
N LYS A 125 12.32 45.02 -9.26
CA LYS A 125 10.88 45.28 -9.43
C LYS A 125 10.35 46.04 -8.23
N TYR A 126 9.82 47.25 -8.44
CA TYR A 126 9.25 48.08 -7.39
C TYR A 126 7.77 48.36 -7.67
N PRO A 127 6.89 48.31 -6.65
CA PRO A 127 5.52 48.74 -6.83
C PRO A 127 5.44 50.25 -7.15
N VAL A 128 4.56 50.61 -8.07
CA VAL A 128 4.33 51.99 -8.52
C VAL A 128 3.69 52.78 -7.38
N SER A 129 4.11 54.04 -7.16
CA SER A 129 3.46 54.91 -6.16
C SER A 129 2.05 55.33 -6.61
N CYS A 130 1.12 55.44 -5.66
CA CYS A 130 -0.25 55.92 -5.91
C CYS A 130 -0.31 57.28 -6.61
N ARG A 131 0.70 58.14 -6.42
CA ARG A 131 0.83 59.44 -7.10
C ARG A 131 1.07 59.29 -8.62
N GLN A 132 1.77 58.23 -9.01
CA GLN A 132 2.19 57.97 -10.39
C GLN A 132 1.28 56.94 -11.10
N LEU A 133 0.42 56.24 -10.37
CA LEU A 133 -0.49 55.22 -10.91
C LEU A 133 -1.29 55.69 -12.13
N LYS A 134 -1.80 56.92 -12.14
CA LYS A 134 -2.53 57.46 -13.31
C LYS A 134 -1.65 57.49 -14.55
N SER A 135 -0.47 58.09 -14.43
CA SER A 135 0.48 58.24 -15.55
C SER A 135 0.97 56.89 -16.05
N HIS A 136 1.19 55.94 -15.13
CA HIS A 136 1.59 54.57 -15.45
C HIS A 136 0.52 53.84 -16.27
N LEU A 137 -0.74 53.87 -15.81
CA LEU A 137 -1.86 53.25 -16.53
C LEU A 137 -2.11 53.89 -17.90
N VAL A 138 -1.94 55.21 -18.03
CA VAL A 138 -2.02 55.91 -19.34
C VAL A 138 -0.90 55.45 -20.27
N THR A 139 0.33 55.34 -19.78
CA THR A 139 1.49 54.89 -20.57
C THR A 139 1.29 53.47 -21.10
N ARG A 140 0.63 52.63 -20.30
CA ARG A 140 0.26 51.26 -20.66
C ARG A 140 -1.02 51.12 -21.48
N GLN A 141 -1.64 52.25 -21.85
CA GLN A 141 -2.90 52.29 -22.61
C GLN A 141 -4.07 51.56 -21.92
N VAL A 142 -4.04 51.49 -20.58
CA VAL A 142 -5.07 50.83 -19.77
C VAL A 142 -6.20 51.81 -19.45
N GLN A 143 -7.42 51.42 -19.79
CA GLN A 143 -8.63 52.19 -19.52
C GLN A 143 -8.98 52.19 -18.03
N HIS A 144 -9.18 53.38 -17.46
CA HIS A 144 -9.46 53.54 -16.04
C HIS A 144 -10.37 54.74 -15.76
N SER A 145 -11.05 54.68 -14.62
CA SER A 145 -11.85 55.78 -14.07
C SER A 145 -10.98 56.88 -13.47
N ASN A 146 -11.53 58.08 -13.34
CA ASN A 146 -10.98 59.09 -12.44
C ASN A 146 -11.00 58.60 -10.99
N GLN A 147 -10.10 59.12 -10.17
CA GLN A 147 -10.02 58.78 -8.75
C GLN A 147 -11.32 59.14 -8.03
N VAL A 148 -11.93 58.15 -7.37
CA VAL A 148 -13.09 58.32 -6.51
C VAL A 148 -12.61 58.38 -5.06
N THR A 149 -12.95 59.44 -4.34
CA THR A 149 -12.50 59.67 -2.95
C THR A 149 -13.59 59.37 -1.92
N ALA A 150 -14.85 59.54 -2.29
CA ALA A 150 -15.97 59.29 -1.38
C ALA A 150 -16.38 57.81 -1.40
N CYS A 151 -16.39 57.16 -0.23
CA CYS A 151 -16.88 55.78 -0.09
C CYS A 151 -18.35 55.64 -0.52
N SER A 152 -19.17 56.69 -0.36
CA SER A 152 -20.55 56.72 -0.86
C SER A 152 -20.61 56.62 -2.38
N ASP A 153 -19.69 57.27 -3.08
CA ASP A 153 -19.66 57.30 -4.54
C ASP A 153 -19.17 55.97 -5.11
N TYR A 154 -18.16 55.38 -4.46
CA TYR A 154 -17.76 54.00 -4.72
C TYR A 154 -18.95 53.04 -4.55
N ARG A 155 -19.69 53.15 -3.45
CA ARG A 155 -20.88 52.32 -3.18
C ARG A 155 -21.96 52.52 -4.24
N THR A 156 -22.23 53.76 -4.64
CA THR A 156 -23.16 54.08 -5.72
C THR A 156 -22.78 53.40 -7.04
N ILE A 157 -21.49 53.39 -7.38
CA ILE A 157 -20.98 52.75 -8.61
C ILE A 157 -21.12 51.23 -8.53
N ILE A 158 -20.62 50.59 -7.47
CA ILE A 158 -20.55 49.12 -7.40
C ILE A 158 -21.92 48.48 -7.21
N GLN A 159 -22.84 49.11 -6.47
CA GLN A 159 -24.18 48.59 -6.16
C GLN A 159 -25.30 49.12 -7.08
N ASN A 160 -25.00 50.01 -8.03
CA ASN A 160 -25.98 50.65 -8.90
C ASN A 160 -27.07 51.44 -8.13
N LEU A 161 -26.67 52.28 -7.17
CA LEU A 161 -27.62 53.07 -6.37
C LEU A 161 -28.15 54.31 -7.11
N PRO A 162 -29.37 54.79 -6.78
CA PRO A 162 -29.89 56.03 -7.35
C PRO A 162 -29.04 57.24 -6.96
N HIS A 163 -28.89 58.18 -7.89
CA HIS A 163 -27.90 59.25 -7.80
C HIS A 163 -28.24 60.48 -8.66
N ASN A 164 -27.83 61.67 -8.20
CA ASN A 164 -28.14 62.95 -8.84
C ASN A 164 -26.93 63.69 -9.46
N LYS A 165 -25.69 63.19 -9.36
CA LYS A 165 -24.47 63.86 -9.87
C LYS A 165 -24.18 63.60 -11.36
N GLY A 166 -25.18 63.68 -12.24
CA GLY A 166 -24.97 63.85 -13.68
C GLY A 166 -24.65 62.61 -14.54
N GLN A 167 -24.07 62.83 -15.74
CA GLN A 167 -23.81 61.80 -16.76
C GLN A 167 -22.54 60.97 -16.48
N ASP A 168 -21.51 61.57 -15.88
CA ASP A 168 -20.23 60.90 -15.61
C ASP A 168 -20.40 59.70 -14.67
N MET A 169 -21.18 59.85 -13.59
CA MET A 169 -21.47 58.74 -12.69
C MET A 169 -22.29 57.64 -13.38
N ARG A 170 -23.22 58.00 -14.27
CA ARG A 170 -23.99 57.02 -15.05
C ARG A 170 -23.09 56.21 -15.98
N GLN A 171 -22.07 56.84 -16.58
CA GLN A 171 -21.07 56.12 -17.36
C GLN A 171 -20.22 55.19 -16.48
N LEU A 172 -19.79 55.64 -15.30
CA LEU A 172 -19.04 54.80 -14.36
C LEU A 172 -19.86 53.59 -13.88
N ILE A 173 -21.14 53.79 -13.52
CA ILE A 173 -22.05 52.70 -13.15
C ILE A 173 -22.20 51.72 -14.32
N ALA A 174 -22.53 52.22 -15.52
CA ALA A 174 -22.75 51.36 -16.68
C ALA A 174 -21.53 50.50 -17.04
N ARG A 175 -20.33 51.01 -16.74
CA ARG A 175 -19.04 50.41 -17.07
C ARG A 175 -18.53 49.47 -15.95
N TYR A 176 -18.66 49.86 -14.68
CA TYR A 176 -18.01 49.18 -13.55
C TYR A 176 -18.95 48.51 -12.53
N SER A 177 -20.27 48.68 -12.60
CA SER A 177 -21.18 48.16 -11.57
C SER A 177 -21.12 46.63 -11.42
N PHE A 178 -21.12 46.13 -10.19
CA PHE A 178 -21.22 44.69 -9.87
C PHE A 178 -22.68 44.18 -9.93
N CYS A 179 -23.47 44.80 -10.79
CA CYS A 179 -24.86 44.48 -11.08
C CYS A 179 -25.11 44.81 -12.55
N GLN A 180 -26.21 44.32 -13.10
CA GLN A 180 -26.62 44.71 -14.45
C GLN A 180 -27.15 46.16 -14.43
N GLY A 181 -26.25 47.12 -14.64
CA GLY A 181 -26.54 48.56 -14.56
C GLY A 181 -27.70 49.03 -15.46
N SER A 182 -28.05 48.26 -16.50
CA SER A 182 -29.12 48.54 -17.46
C SER A 182 -30.48 47.88 -17.15
N SER A 183 -30.56 46.92 -16.21
CA SER A 183 -31.82 46.22 -15.88
C SER A 183 -32.57 46.83 -14.70
N GLY A 184 -32.04 47.89 -14.10
CA GLY A 184 -32.61 48.52 -12.90
C GLY A 184 -32.40 47.72 -11.62
N GLN A 185 -31.73 46.56 -11.68
CA GLN A 185 -31.37 45.77 -10.50
C GLN A 185 -30.28 46.49 -9.69
N ARG A 186 -30.50 46.55 -8.37
CA ARG A 186 -29.63 47.22 -7.40
C ARG A 186 -29.28 46.24 -6.30
N LEU A 187 -28.04 46.31 -5.81
CA LEU A 187 -27.60 45.55 -4.65
C LEU A 187 -27.51 46.48 -3.44
N LYS A 188 -28.61 47.16 -3.12
CA LYS A 188 -28.67 48.10 -2.00
C LYS A 188 -28.50 47.36 -0.68
N ASP A 189 -27.74 47.94 0.23
CA ASP A 189 -27.45 47.40 1.56
C ASP A 189 -26.76 46.02 1.56
N ILE A 190 -26.25 45.54 0.42
CA ILE A 190 -25.55 44.24 0.35
C ILE A 190 -24.30 44.22 1.22
N GLU A 191 -23.64 45.35 1.40
CA GLU A 191 -22.49 45.48 2.29
C GLU A 191 -22.85 45.09 3.71
N LYS A 192 -24.07 45.39 4.20
CA LYS A 192 -24.51 45.06 5.56
C LYS A 192 -24.71 43.56 5.73
N ILE A 193 -25.28 42.89 4.71
CA ILE A 193 -25.47 41.43 4.71
C ILE A 193 -24.12 40.71 4.73
N ILE A 194 -23.20 41.13 3.84
CA ILE A 194 -21.87 40.54 3.72
C ILE A 194 -21.06 40.80 5.00
N THR A 195 -21.10 42.02 5.54
CA THR A 195 -20.49 42.37 6.82
C THR A 195 -21.01 41.49 7.96
N GLY A 196 -22.33 41.32 8.09
CA GLY A 196 -22.94 40.47 9.12
C GLY A 196 -22.51 38.99 9.03
N MET A 197 -22.43 38.46 7.81
CA MET A 197 -21.96 37.08 7.55
C MET A 197 -20.50 36.89 7.98
N PHE A 198 -19.60 37.81 7.60
CA PHE A 198 -18.18 37.68 7.91
C PHE A 198 -17.81 38.08 9.35
N MET A 199 -18.54 39.01 9.95
CA MET A 199 -18.30 39.44 11.34
C MET A 199 -19.00 38.55 12.38
N ARG A 200 -19.90 37.64 11.97
CA ARG A 200 -20.72 36.79 12.86
C ARG A 200 -21.51 37.61 13.90
N SER A 201 -21.79 38.87 13.59
CA SER A 201 -22.57 39.79 14.39
C SER A 201 -23.40 40.66 13.45
N THR A 202 -24.71 40.44 13.41
CA THR A 202 -25.67 41.33 12.72
C THR A 202 -26.18 42.36 13.71
N ASP A 203 -25.94 43.65 13.44
CA ASP A 203 -26.50 44.73 14.24
C ASP A 203 -27.99 44.89 13.92
N PHE A 204 -28.84 44.97 14.96
CA PHE A 204 -30.27 45.22 14.80
C PHE A 204 -30.55 46.58 14.13
N ALA A 205 -29.65 47.55 14.29
CA ALA A 205 -29.73 48.83 13.59
C ALA A 205 -29.63 48.66 12.06
N ASP A 206 -28.73 47.78 11.57
CA ASP A 206 -28.59 47.49 10.14
C ASP A 206 -29.84 46.81 9.57
N LEU A 207 -30.41 45.85 10.29
CA LEU A 207 -31.62 45.16 9.89
C LEU A 207 -32.81 46.11 9.81
N ARG A 208 -32.92 47.03 10.78
CA ARG A 208 -33.94 48.07 10.79
C ARG A 208 -33.78 49.02 9.62
N GLU A 209 -32.56 49.49 9.35
CA GLU A 209 -32.29 50.40 8.23
C GLU A 209 -32.56 49.72 6.88
N MET A 210 -32.18 48.44 6.73
CA MET A 210 -32.49 47.64 5.56
C MET A 210 -34.01 47.47 5.36
N LEU A 211 -34.75 47.14 6.43
CA LEU A 211 -36.22 47.05 6.39
C LEU A 211 -36.86 48.38 6.01
N VAL A 212 -36.43 49.49 6.62
CA VAL A 212 -36.92 50.84 6.28
C VAL A 212 -36.62 51.15 4.81
N ASN A 213 -35.43 50.82 4.32
CA ASN A 213 -35.03 51.03 2.94
C ASN A 213 -35.84 50.17 1.93
N CYS A 214 -36.19 48.93 2.30
CA CYS A 214 -37.08 48.08 1.51
C CYS A 214 -38.52 48.63 1.48
N ILE A 215 -39.01 49.15 2.61
CA ILE A 215 -40.33 49.78 2.71
C ILE A 215 -40.39 51.08 1.89
N ASP A 216 -39.31 51.88 1.91
CA ASP A 216 -39.22 53.14 1.19
C ASP A 216 -39.19 52.97 -0.34
N GLU A 217 -38.64 51.85 -0.83
CA GLU A 217 -38.64 51.48 -2.25
C GLU A 217 -40.00 50.95 -2.74
N ASN A 218 -40.79 50.34 -1.84
CA ASN A 218 -42.13 49.81 -2.14
C ASN A 218 -43.26 50.83 -1.84
N ARG A 219 -43.01 52.13 -2.02
CA ARG A 219 -44.00 53.22 -1.80
C ARG A 219 -45.17 53.26 -2.82
N GLU A 220 -45.64 52.12 -3.33
CA GLU A 220 -46.99 52.04 -3.90
C GLU A 220 -47.98 51.82 -2.75
N SER A 221 -48.49 52.95 -2.24
CA SER A 221 -49.66 53.08 -1.35
C SER A 221 -49.89 51.97 -0.32
N ILE A 222 -49.24 52.07 0.86
CA ILE A 222 -49.80 51.47 2.07
C ILE A 222 -50.99 52.33 2.50
N ALA A 223 -52.13 52.13 1.83
CA ALA A 223 -53.42 52.53 2.37
C ALA A 223 -53.79 51.48 3.43
N LEU A 224 -53.83 51.88 4.70
CA LEU A 224 -54.43 51.09 5.77
C LEU A 224 -55.96 51.09 5.62
N GLU A 225 -56.46 50.53 4.52
CA GLU A 225 -57.85 50.11 4.42
C GLU A 225 -57.90 48.66 4.88
N LEU A 226 -58.32 48.43 6.12
CA LEU A 226 -58.70 47.08 6.57
C LEU A 226 -59.96 46.66 5.81
N GLN A 227 -59.76 46.10 4.61
CA GLN A 227 -60.81 45.39 3.90
C GLN A 227 -61.15 44.13 4.69
N MET A 228 -62.40 43.94 5.09
CA MET A 228 -62.81 42.74 5.87
C MET A 228 -62.44 41.42 5.17
N GLU A 229 -62.32 41.41 3.84
CA GLU A 229 -61.79 40.28 3.06
C GLU A 229 -60.33 39.95 3.39
N THR A 230 -59.49 40.97 3.64
CA THR A 230 -58.10 40.75 4.11
C THR A 230 -58.07 40.16 5.51
N LEU A 231 -59.01 40.51 6.38
CA LEU A 231 -59.09 39.97 7.75
C LEU A 231 -59.54 38.51 7.75
N ASP A 232 -60.47 38.15 6.86
CA ASP A 232 -60.94 36.78 6.67
C ASP A 232 -59.88 35.91 5.98
N ASN A 233 -59.12 36.48 5.03
CA ASN A 233 -57.93 35.84 4.47
C ASN A 233 -56.83 35.69 5.52
N TRP A 234 -56.59 36.70 6.35
CA TRP A 234 -55.60 36.65 7.43
C TRP A 234 -55.97 35.61 8.48
N TYR A 235 -57.27 35.44 8.76
CA TYR A 235 -57.76 34.38 9.63
C TYR A 235 -57.59 32.99 9.02
N LYS A 236 -57.83 32.84 7.71
CA LYS A 236 -57.54 31.59 6.97
C LYS A 236 -56.04 31.29 6.94
N GLU A 237 -55.21 32.30 6.69
CA GLU A 237 -53.75 32.21 6.71
C GLU A 237 -53.23 31.89 8.10
N TYR A 238 -53.79 32.50 9.15
CA TYR A 238 -53.43 32.22 10.53
C TYR A 238 -53.84 30.80 10.96
N ARG A 239 -55.01 30.31 10.52
CA ARG A 239 -55.40 28.91 10.71
C ARG A 239 -54.51 27.95 9.92
N ALA A 240 -54.16 28.29 8.69
CA ALA A 240 -53.22 27.51 7.87
C ALA A 240 -51.84 27.47 8.53
N TYR A 241 -51.37 28.61 9.04
CA TYR A 241 -50.13 28.72 9.82
C TYR A 241 -50.18 27.86 11.07
N LEU A 242 -51.26 27.91 11.85
CA LEU A 242 -51.43 27.04 13.03
C LEU A 242 -51.41 25.54 12.68
N GLN A 243 -52.00 25.15 11.54
CA GLN A 243 -51.93 23.78 11.06
C GLN A 243 -50.51 23.38 10.62
N VAL A 244 -49.80 24.27 9.93
CA VAL A 244 -48.38 24.07 9.58
C VAL A 244 -47.51 24.00 10.83
N GLU A 245 -47.78 24.81 11.84
CA GLU A 245 -47.05 24.84 13.11
C GLU A 245 -47.29 23.56 13.93
N GLN A 246 -48.48 22.96 13.85
CA GLN A 246 -48.75 21.63 14.43
C GLN A 246 -47.94 20.52 13.74
N GLU A 247 -47.64 20.69 12.45
CA GLU A 247 -46.88 19.74 11.64
C GLU A 247 -45.36 20.03 11.63
N ARG A 248 -44.93 21.18 12.19
CA ARG A 248 -43.53 21.57 12.38
C ARG A 248 -42.63 20.47 12.96
N PRO A 249 -43.00 19.71 14.01
CA PRO A 249 -42.15 18.63 14.51
C PRO A 249 -41.91 17.53 13.48
N LYS A 250 -42.86 17.27 12.56
CA LYS A 250 -42.65 16.31 11.46
C LYS A 250 -41.70 16.86 10.41
N ILE A 251 -41.77 18.16 10.11
CA ILE A 251 -40.84 18.85 9.19
C ILE A 251 -39.42 18.88 9.78
N GLU A 252 -39.28 19.17 11.08
CA GLU A 252 -38.00 19.13 11.78
C GLU A 252 -37.40 17.71 11.78
N LEU A 253 -38.23 16.68 11.99
CA LEU A 253 -37.81 15.29 11.84
C LEU A 253 -37.40 14.97 10.39
N LEU A 254 -38.15 15.46 9.39
CA LEU A 254 -37.82 15.27 7.98
C LEU A 254 -36.47 15.89 7.63
N ASN A 255 -36.20 17.10 8.11
CA ASN A 255 -34.92 17.80 7.92
C ASN A 255 -33.77 17.07 8.62
N GLN A 256 -34.01 16.48 9.80
CA GLN A 256 -33.02 15.64 10.48
C GLN A 256 -32.71 14.37 9.68
N VAL A 257 -33.74 13.71 9.15
CA VAL A 257 -33.59 12.51 8.31
C VAL A 257 -32.90 12.86 6.98
N GLU A 258 -33.26 13.96 6.34
CA GLU A 258 -32.61 14.45 5.12
C GLU A 258 -31.13 14.79 5.38
N SER A 259 -30.82 15.45 6.49
CA SER A 259 -29.44 15.72 6.89
C SER A 259 -28.65 14.43 7.13
N ALA A 260 -29.23 13.45 7.81
CA ALA A 260 -28.61 12.14 8.02
C ALA A 260 -28.41 11.37 6.69
N LEU A 261 -29.37 11.47 5.77
CA LEU A 261 -29.28 10.86 4.44
C LEU A 261 -28.18 11.51 3.61
N LEU A 262 -28.11 12.84 3.56
CA LEU A 262 -27.03 13.60 2.90
C LEU A 262 -25.65 13.25 3.46
N GLN A 263 -25.52 13.14 4.80
CA GLN A 263 -24.26 12.71 5.43
C GLN A 263 -23.88 11.28 5.03
N THR A 264 -24.87 10.39 4.95
CA THR A 264 -24.65 9.00 4.54
C THR A 264 -24.26 8.92 3.06
N GLU A 265 -24.91 9.66 2.18
CA GLU A 265 -24.56 9.74 0.75
C GLU A 265 -23.16 10.33 0.56
N GLN A 266 -22.79 11.38 1.29
CA GLN A 266 -21.44 11.93 1.28
C GLN A 266 -20.41 10.89 1.74
N GLY A 267 -20.70 10.19 2.85
CA GLY A 267 -19.83 9.13 3.34
C GLY A 267 -19.66 7.96 2.36
N LEU A 268 -20.74 7.57 1.67
CA LEU A 268 -20.68 6.55 0.60
C LEU A 268 -19.90 7.04 -0.62
N GLY A 269 -20.06 8.31 -1.02
CA GLY A 269 -19.29 8.92 -2.10
C GLY A 269 -17.80 8.98 -1.79
N GLU A 270 -17.42 9.36 -0.57
CA GLU A 270 -16.03 9.33 -0.11
C GLU A 270 -15.46 7.91 -0.12
N LEU A 271 -16.24 6.93 0.36
CA LEU A 271 -15.85 5.52 0.34
C LEU A 271 -15.64 5.01 -1.08
N GLN A 272 -16.53 5.37 -2.02
CA GLN A 272 -16.41 4.99 -3.43
C GLN A 272 -15.14 5.55 -4.05
N VAL A 273 -14.86 6.85 -3.90
CA VAL A 273 -13.64 7.48 -4.44
C VAL A 273 -12.39 6.84 -3.81
N ARG A 274 -12.43 6.51 -2.51
CA ARG A 274 -11.32 5.83 -1.84
C ARG A 274 -11.11 4.42 -2.38
N LEU A 275 -12.18 3.69 -2.65
CA LEU A 275 -12.13 2.34 -3.20
C LEU A 275 -11.63 2.33 -4.64
N GLU A 276 -12.05 3.29 -5.47
CA GLU A 276 -11.53 3.50 -6.83
C GLU A 276 -10.02 3.79 -6.81
N LYS A 277 -9.56 4.67 -5.91
CA LYS A 277 -8.11 4.94 -5.75
C LYS A 277 -7.34 3.70 -5.29
N LEU A 278 -7.88 2.92 -4.35
CA LEU A 278 -7.25 1.70 -3.87
C LEU A 278 -7.18 0.62 -4.96
N LEU A 279 -8.22 0.50 -5.80
CA LEU A 279 -8.21 -0.39 -6.96
C LEU A 279 -7.11 -0.01 -7.95
N VAL A 280 -7.03 1.28 -8.33
CA VAL A 280 -5.99 1.77 -9.24
C VAL A 280 -4.58 1.53 -8.65
N GLN A 281 -4.39 1.78 -7.36
CA GLN A 281 -3.10 1.49 -6.69
C GLN A 281 -2.77 0.00 -6.67
N SER A 282 -3.77 -0.87 -6.43
CA SER A 282 -3.59 -2.31 -6.46
C SER A 282 -3.25 -2.82 -7.86
N GLU A 283 -3.90 -2.31 -8.90
CA GLU A 283 -3.61 -2.66 -10.30
C GLU A 283 -2.21 -2.21 -10.70
N GLN A 284 -1.79 -1.00 -10.31
CA GLN A 284 -0.43 -0.50 -10.52
C GLN A 284 0.60 -1.39 -9.81
N ALA A 285 0.38 -1.72 -8.54
CA ALA A 285 1.27 -2.59 -7.78
C ALA A 285 1.36 -4.00 -8.39
N GLU A 286 0.25 -4.57 -8.86
CA GLU A 286 0.25 -5.86 -9.56
C GLU A 286 1.04 -5.78 -10.88
N GLN A 287 0.89 -4.69 -11.64
CA GLN A 287 1.60 -4.48 -12.89
C GLN A 287 3.11 -4.32 -12.67
N GLU A 288 3.53 -3.56 -11.65
CA GLU A 288 4.93 -3.43 -11.23
C GLU A 288 5.50 -4.79 -10.79
N GLN A 289 4.76 -5.56 -9.97
CA GLN A 289 5.16 -6.90 -9.54
C GLN A 289 5.34 -7.85 -10.73
N ARG A 290 4.44 -7.80 -11.73
CA ARG A 290 4.54 -8.59 -12.96
C ARG A 290 5.75 -8.20 -13.79
N GLN A 291 6.04 -6.91 -13.93
CA GLN A 291 7.23 -6.42 -14.64
C GLN A 291 8.53 -6.84 -13.94
N ALA A 292 8.59 -6.68 -12.62
CA ALA A 292 9.73 -7.14 -11.82
C ALA A 292 9.92 -8.66 -11.92
N GLY A 293 8.83 -9.43 -11.90
CA GLY A 293 8.85 -10.88 -12.12
C GLY A 293 9.37 -11.27 -13.49
N ALA A 294 8.94 -10.58 -14.56
CA ALA A 294 9.42 -10.80 -15.92
C ALA A 294 10.92 -10.49 -16.05
N ALA A 295 11.38 -9.38 -15.48
CA ALA A 295 12.81 -9.02 -15.47
C ALA A 295 13.66 -10.04 -14.71
N CYS A 296 13.18 -10.53 -13.56
CA CYS A 296 13.85 -11.59 -12.80
C CYS A 296 13.92 -12.90 -13.60
N TYR A 297 12.87 -13.24 -14.35
CA TYR A 297 12.86 -14.44 -15.20
C TYR A 297 13.86 -14.34 -16.35
N GLU A 298 13.95 -13.17 -16.99
CA GLU A 298 14.91 -12.89 -18.05
C GLU A 298 16.36 -12.95 -17.54
N GLN A 299 16.63 -12.39 -16.35
CA GLN A 299 17.93 -12.53 -15.69
C GLN A 299 18.27 -13.99 -15.37
N LEU A 300 17.29 -14.76 -14.88
CA LEU A 300 17.49 -16.18 -14.57
C LEU A 300 17.78 -16.99 -15.84
N GLU A 301 17.10 -16.71 -16.95
CA GLU A 301 17.35 -17.33 -18.25
C GLU A 301 18.75 -16.98 -18.79
N GLN A 302 19.20 -15.73 -18.63
CA GLN A 302 20.56 -15.32 -19.00
C GLN A 302 21.62 -16.06 -18.18
N VAL A 303 21.42 -16.17 -16.86
CA VAL A 303 22.34 -16.90 -15.97
C VAL A 303 22.34 -18.39 -16.30
N GLN A 304 21.19 -19.00 -16.60
CA GLN A 304 21.10 -20.39 -17.04
C GLN A 304 21.87 -20.63 -18.34
N LYS A 305 21.69 -19.77 -19.35
CA LYS A 305 22.44 -19.86 -20.63
C LYS A 305 23.95 -19.73 -20.40
N ALA A 306 24.37 -18.75 -19.59
CA ALA A 306 25.78 -18.57 -19.27
C ALA A 306 26.36 -19.81 -18.55
N TRP A 307 25.62 -20.39 -17.61
CA TRP A 307 26.04 -21.61 -16.91
C TRP A 307 26.09 -22.82 -17.84
N GLU A 308 25.12 -23.00 -18.74
CA GLU A 308 25.13 -24.07 -19.74
C GLU A 308 26.32 -23.95 -20.69
N GLU A 309 26.66 -22.74 -21.12
CA GLU A 309 27.85 -22.45 -21.93
C GLU A 309 29.15 -22.80 -21.16
N GLU A 310 29.27 -22.36 -19.90
CA GLU A 310 30.41 -22.72 -19.04
C GLU A 310 30.50 -24.24 -18.79
N GLU A 311 29.38 -24.91 -18.54
CA GLU A 311 29.35 -26.35 -18.33
C GLU A 311 29.77 -27.10 -19.60
N LEU A 312 29.34 -26.64 -20.77
CA LEU A 312 29.70 -27.23 -22.06
C LEU A 312 31.18 -27.02 -22.39
N THR A 313 31.73 -25.83 -22.12
CA THR A 313 33.17 -25.58 -22.27
C THR A 313 33.99 -26.45 -21.33
N LEU A 314 33.61 -26.57 -20.06
CA LEU A 314 34.27 -27.46 -19.09
C LEU A 314 34.17 -28.93 -19.49
N LYS A 315 33.01 -29.41 -19.93
CA LYS A 315 32.85 -30.79 -20.45
C LYS A 315 33.75 -31.05 -21.66
N SER A 316 33.88 -30.08 -22.56
CA SER A 316 34.76 -30.18 -23.72
C SER A 316 36.25 -30.21 -23.33
N ALA A 317 36.66 -29.38 -22.36
CA ALA A 317 38.01 -29.38 -21.81
C ALA A 317 38.33 -30.69 -21.06
N LEU A 318 37.36 -31.24 -20.35
CA LEU A 318 37.50 -32.53 -19.67
C LEU A 318 37.58 -33.70 -20.66
N ALA A 319 36.85 -33.63 -21.77
CA ALA A 319 36.92 -34.64 -22.82
C ALA A 319 38.28 -34.61 -23.55
N THR A 320 38.80 -33.42 -23.87
CA THR A 320 40.12 -33.26 -24.50
C THR A 320 41.24 -33.75 -23.59
N THR A 321 41.26 -33.33 -22.33
CA THR A 321 42.26 -33.81 -21.34
C THR A 321 42.17 -35.32 -21.09
N LYS A 322 40.97 -35.92 -21.05
CA LYS A 322 40.82 -37.38 -20.97
C LYS A 322 41.36 -38.09 -22.22
N ALA A 323 41.14 -37.54 -23.41
CA ALA A 323 41.66 -38.09 -24.66
C ALA A 323 43.20 -38.04 -24.68
N GLU A 324 43.79 -36.92 -24.28
CA GLU A 324 45.24 -36.75 -24.13
C GLU A 324 45.83 -37.73 -23.10
N LEU A 325 45.18 -37.89 -21.95
CA LEU A 325 45.59 -38.84 -20.92
C LEU A 325 45.54 -40.28 -21.45
N ALA A 326 44.48 -40.67 -22.15
CA ALA A 326 44.36 -41.99 -22.76
C ALA A 326 45.45 -42.23 -23.83
N GLN A 327 45.78 -41.21 -24.62
CA GLN A 327 46.86 -41.27 -25.59
C GLN A 327 48.23 -41.44 -24.91
N LEU A 328 48.52 -40.67 -23.87
CA LEU A 328 49.75 -40.79 -23.08
C LEU A 328 49.85 -42.14 -22.39
N GLN A 329 48.75 -42.68 -21.86
CA GLN A 329 48.72 -44.02 -21.28
C GLN A 329 49.01 -45.10 -22.33
N ARG A 330 48.43 -45.00 -23.54
CA ARG A 330 48.74 -45.93 -24.64
C ARG A 330 50.21 -45.83 -25.05
N GLN A 331 50.75 -44.63 -25.17
CA GLN A 331 52.17 -44.42 -25.48
C GLN A 331 53.07 -45.00 -24.38
N LYS A 332 52.72 -44.82 -23.11
CA LYS A 332 53.44 -45.41 -21.98
C LYS A 332 53.43 -46.94 -22.05
N VAL A 333 52.26 -47.57 -22.24
CA VAL A 333 52.15 -49.02 -22.36
C VAL A 333 52.93 -49.54 -23.57
N GLN A 334 52.92 -48.80 -24.68
CA GLN A 334 53.70 -49.16 -25.86
C GLN A 334 55.21 -49.09 -25.59
N LEU A 335 55.69 -48.02 -24.95
CA LEU A 335 57.10 -47.88 -24.55
C LEU A 335 57.52 -48.93 -23.53
N GLU A 336 56.65 -49.30 -22.58
CA GLU A 336 56.89 -50.37 -21.62
C GLU A 336 56.99 -51.73 -22.32
N LYS A 337 56.10 -52.02 -23.27
CA LYS A 337 56.19 -53.24 -24.10
C LYS A 337 57.43 -53.26 -24.96
N GLU A 338 57.77 -52.14 -25.59
CA GLU A 338 59.00 -52.03 -26.39
C GLU A 338 60.23 -52.27 -25.50
N LYS A 339 60.26 -51.69 -24.30
CA LYS A 339 61.31 -51.95 -23.31
C LYS A 339 61.36 -53.42 -22.91
N GLU A 340 60.23 -54.06 -22.59
CA GLU A 340 60.17 -55.50 -22.27
C GLU A 340 60.68 -56.36 -23.43
N VAL A 341 60.35 -56.03 -24.68
CA VAL A 341 60.85 -56.72 -25.88
C VAL A 341 62.36 -56.56 -26.00
N TRP A 342 62.90 -55.36 -25.78
CA TRP A 342 64.35 -55.11 -25.82
C TRP A 342 65.09 -55.78 -24.66
N ASP A 343 64.50 -55.80 -23.46
CA ASP A 343 65.04 -56.48 -22.28
C ASP A 343 65.00 -58.00 -22.45
N ALA A 344 63.92 -58.57 -22.99
CA ALA A 344 63.81 -60.00 -23.34
C ALA A 344 64.78 -60.40 -24.45
N GLN A 345 65.09 -59.46 -25.36
CA GLN A 345 66.14 -59.63 -26.35
C GLN A 345 67.56 -59.44 -25.79
N ASP A 346 67.71 -59.27 -24.48
CA ASP A 346 68.97 -59.06 -23.76
C ASP A 346 69.82 -57.97 -24.42
N ILE A 347 69.25 -56.77 -24.60
CA ILE A 347 69.98 -55.65 -25.23
C ILE A 347 71.24 -55.25 -24.44
N ALA A 348 71.21 -55.42 -23.12
CA ALA A 348 72.37 -55.18 -22.26
C ALA A 348 73.49 -56.19 -22.55
N GLY A 349 73.17 -57.49 -22.61
CA GLY A 349 74.12 -58.53 -23.00
C GLY A 349 74.56 -58.40 -24.45
N LYS A 350 73.68 -58.03 -25.39
CA LYS A 350 74.03 -57.76 -26.80
C LYS A 350 74.95 -56.55 -26.97
N LYS A 351 74.78 -55.48 -26.19
CA LYS A 351 75.74 -54.36 -26.16
C LYS A 351 77.12 -54.82 -25.68
N GLN A 352 77.16 -55.67 -24.65
CA GLN A 352 78.41 -56.25 -24.17
C GLN A 352 79.04 -57.24 -25.18
N LEU A 353 78.23 -58.09 -25.82
CA LEU A 353 78.67 -58.99 -26.89
C LEU A 353 79.20 -58.22 -28.10
N TYR A 354 78.53 -57.14 -28.51
CA TYR A 354 79.01 -56.27 -29.58
C TYR A 354 80.37 -55.66 -29.24
N SER A 355 80.57 -55.21 -27.99
CA SER A 355 81.88 -54.72 -27.53
C SER A 355 82.97 -55.80 -27.52
N ARG A 356 82.60 -57.08 -27.42
CA ARG A 356 83.51 -58.25 -27.43
C ARG A 356 83.60 -58.96 -28.79
N LEU A 357 82.90 -58.47 -29.81
CA LEU A 357 82.74 -59.14 -31.11
C LEU A 357 84.09 -59.32 -31.83
N GLU A 358 84.98 -58.32 -31.75
CA GLU A 358 86.31 -58.38 -32.37
C GLU A 358 87.21 -59.44 -31.72
N LEU A 359 87.11 -59.62 -30.40
CA LEU A 359 87.81 -60.72 -29.68
C LEU A 359 87.26 -62.10 -30.08
N LEU A 360 85.94 -62.23 -30.24
CA LEU A 360 85.30 -63.48 -30.64
C LEU A 360 85.63 -63.88 -32.09
N LYS A 361 85.72 -62.91 -33.02
CA LYS A 361 86.15 -63.18 -34.41
C LYS A 361 87.56 -63.75 -34.48
N ALA A 362 88.50 -63.17 -33.72
CA ALA A 362 89.89 -63.65 -33.66
C ALA A 362 89.97 -65.09 -33.11
N SER A 363 89.16 -65.43 -32.10
CA SER A 363 89.08 -66.80 -31.57
C SER A 363 88.46 -67.80 -32.56
N LEU A 364 87.46 -67.37 -33.35
CA LEU A 364 86.77 -68.23 -34.32
C LEU A 364 87.68 -68.58 -35.50
N GLU A 365 88.52 -67.63 -35.97
CA GLU A 365 89.53 -67.92 -36.99
C GLU A 365 90.50 -69.02 -36.53
N SER A 366 90.99 -68.94 -35.29
CA SER A 366 91.88 -69.97 -34.71
C SER A 366 91.23 -71.36 -34.66
N GLU A 367 89.94 -71.46 -34.34
CA GLU A 367 89.23 -72.76 -34.28
C GLU A 367 88.86 -73.30 -35.67
N ARG A 368 88.63 -72.42 -36.65
CA ARG A 368 88.40 -72.85 -38.04
C ARG A 368 89.63 -73.50 -38.64
N ASP A 369 90.81 -72.98 -38.31
CA ASP A 369 92.07 -73.58 -38.73
C ASP A 369 92.23 -75.00 -38.14
N ASN A 370 91.91 -75.18 -36.85
CA ASN A 370 91.89 -76.50 -36.20
C ASN A 370 90.90 -77.49 -36.85
N LEU A 371 89.69 -77.02 -37.18
CA LEU A 371 88.64 -77.86 -37.77
C LEU A 371 88.99 -78.27 -39.21
N SER A 372 89.67 -77.40 -39.97
CA SER A 372 90.17 -77.73 -41.31
C SER A 372 91.20 -78.87 -41.30
N GLN A 373 92.01 -78.98 -40.24
CA GLN A 373 92.93 -80.09 -40.05
C GLN A 373 92.22 -81.41 -39.75
N LEU A 374 91.14 -81.39 -38.95
CA LEU A 374 90.39 -82.60 -38.60
C LEU A 374 89.54 -83.16 -39.76
N MET A 375 89.01 -82.30 -40.62
CA MET A 375 88.13 -82.73 -41.74
C MET A 375 88.87 -83.36 -42.91
N SER A 376 90.21 -83.29 -42.95
CA SER A 376 91.02 -84.02 -43.93
C SER A 376 91.00 -85.54 -43.73
N ASP A 377 90.59 -86.04 -42.56
CA ASP A 377 90.75 -87.45 -42.18
C ASP A 377 89.50 -88.34 -42.39
N VAL A 378 88.35 -87.81 -42.84
CA VAL A 378 87.04 -88.52 -42.75
C VAL A 378 86.32 -88.77 -44.09
N GLN A 379 86.95 -88.59 -45.26
CA GLN A 379 86.25 -88.70 -46.56
C GLN A 379 85.99 -90.13 -47.12
N ASP A 380 86.46 -91.21 -46.51
CA ASP A 380 86.37 -92.57 -47.11
C ASP A 380 85.11 -93.41 -46.74
N ILE A 381 84.20 -92.93 -45.89
CA ILE A 381 83.13 -93.77 -45.30
C ILE A 381 81.74 -93.58 -45.96
N GLU A 382 81.45 -92.46 -46.62
CA GLU A 382 80.09 -92.14 -47.13
C GLU A 382 79.71 -92.83 -48.47
N ALA A 383 80.64 -93.46 -49.18
CA ALA A 383 80.38 -94.06 -50.49
C ALA A 383 79.69 -95.44 -50.44
N GLU A 384 79.88 -96.21 -49.37
CA GLU A 384 79.37 -97.60 -49.24
C GLU A 384 77.85 -97.67 -48.95
N PHE A 385 77.27 -96.67 -48.28
CA PHE A 385 75.91 -96.77 -47.74
C PHE A 385 74.80 -96.65 -48.81
N ARG A 386 75.06 -95.98 -49.93
CA ARG A 386 74.03 -95.74 -50.97
C ARG A 386 73.71 -96.97 -51.84
N ARG A 387 74.53 -98.02 -51.81
CA ARG A 387 74.34 -99.21 -52.66
C ARG A 387 73.27 -100.20 -52.13
N LEU A 388 73.07 -100.25 -50.82
CA LEU A 388 72.18 -101.23 -50.15
C LEU A 388 70.69 -100.88 -50.20
N GLN A 389 70.34 -99.62 -50.47
CA GLN A 389 68.96 -99.14 -50.35
C GLN A 389 68.06 -99.55 -51.53
N ALA A 390 68.62 -99.78 -52.72
CA ALA A 390 67.85 -100.06 -53.94
C ALA A 390 67.33 -101.52 -54.07
N GLU A 391 67.87 -102.47 -53.30
CA GLU A 391 67.56 -103.90 -53.44
C GLU A 391 66.25 -104.33 -52.74
N LYS A 392 65.75 -103.53 -51.78
CA LYS A 392 64.62 -103.92 -50.91
C LYS A 392 63.23 -103.55 -51.45
N GLU A 393 63.13 -102.62 -52.39
CA GLU A 393 61.84 -102.11 -52.88
C GLU A 393 61.09 -103.07 -53.83
N GLN A 394 61.79 -103.98 -54.52
CA GLN A 394 61.15 -104.92 -55.45
C GLN A 394 60.43 -106.11 -54.78
N TYR A 395 60.67 -106.37 -53.49
CA TYR A 395 60.14 -107.54 -52.78
C TYR A 395 58.66 -107.41 -52.34
N PHE A 396 58.16 -106.19 -52.12
CA PHE A 396 56.85 -105.97 -51.48
C PHE A 396 55.65 -105.97 -52.43
N ALA A 397 55.87 -105.90 -53.75
CA ALA A 397 54.77 -105.82 -54.73
C ALA A 397 53.95 -107.11 -54.88
N ALA A 398 54.48 -108.28 -54.47
CA ALA A 398 53.84 -109.57 -54.68
C ALA A 398 52.81 -109.98 -53.61
N GLN A 399 52.82 -109.36 -52.41
CA GLN A 399 51.95 -109.77 -51.30
C GLN A 399 50.51 -109.23 -51.36
N ILE A 400 50.22 -108.25 -52.22
CA ILE A 400 48.94 -107.54 -52.23
C ILE A 400 47.81 -108.36 -52.86
N HIS A 401 48.13 -109.33 -53.74
CA HIS A 401 47.12 -110.10 -54.46
C HIS A 401 46.40 -111.17 -53.60
N ASP A 402 47.06 -111.72 -52.58
CA ASP A 402 46.48 -112.76 -51.72
C ASP A 402 45.38 -112.22 -50.76
N PHE A 403 45.34 -110.90 -50.53
CA PHE A 403 44.42 -110.29 -49.56
C PHE A 403 42.97 -110.14 -50.07
N GLU A 404 42.76 -110.11 -51.39
CA GLU A 404 41.43 -109.90 -51.97
C GLU A 404 40.52 -111.13 -51.87
N LEU A 405 41.09 -112.33 -51.76
CA LEU A 405 40.34 -113.59 -51.64
C LEU A 405 39.69 -113.78 -50.25
N GLN A 406 40.24 -113.15 -49.20
CA GLN A 406 39.69 -113.23 -47.83
C GLN A 406 38.42 -112.39 -47.62
N LYS A 407 38.15 -111.42 -48.49
CA LYS A 407 37.03 -110.47 -48.36
C LYS A 407 35.66 -111.10 -48.54
N GLN A 408 35.54 -112.21 -49.28
CA GLN A 408 34.26 -112.87 -49.55
C GLN A 408 33.71 -113.64 -48.34
N GLN A 409 34.55 -114.08 -47.40
CA GLN A 409 34.09 -114.82 -46.22
C GLN A 409 33.47 -113.94 -45.12
N GLN A 410 33.76 -112.63 -45.10
CA GLN A 410 33.22 -111.69 -44.10
C GLN A 410 31.76 -111.26 -44.35
N GLN A 411 31.19 -111.51 -45.53
CA GLN A 411 29.81 -111.07 -45.85
C GLN A 411 28.72 -111.85 -45.08
N GLN A 412 28.99 -113.05 -44.57
CA GLN A 412 28.01 -113.82 -43.78
C GLN A 412 27.92 -113.36 -42.30
N ALA A 413 28.96 -112.74 -41.74
CA ALA A 413 28.94 -112.19 -40.38
C ALA A 413 28.13 -110.87 -40.26
N LEU A 414 27.86 -110.20 -41.39
CA LEU A 414 27.19 -108.90 -41.43
C LEU A 414 25.68 -108.97 -41.12
N GLY A 415 25.07 -110.16 -41.23
CA GLY A 415 23.63 -110.38 -41.00
C GLY A 415 23.23 -110.35 -39.52
N GLU A 416 24.08 -110.86 -38.63
CA GLU A 416 23.84 -110.88 -37.17
C GLU A 416 24.09 -109.49 -36.53
N GLN A 417 25.02 -108.71 -37.09
CA GLN A 417 25.28 -107.33 -36.65
C GLN A 417 24.10 -106.36 -36.91
N LYS A 418 23.30 -106.59 -37.95
CA LYS A 418 22.13 -105.74 -38.26
C LYS A 418 20.99 -105.87 -37.25
N ALA A 419 20.85 -107.02 -36.59
CA ALA A 419 19.81 -107.22 -35.58
C ALA A 419 20.13 -106.46 -34.27
N GLN A 420 21.38 -106.49 -33.80
CA GLN A 420 21.83 -105.75 -32.60
C GLN A 420 21.76 -104.22 -32.78
N VAL A 421 22.14 -103.70 -33.96
CA VAL A 421 22.12 -102.25 -34.23
C VAL A 421 20.68 -101.67 -34.23
N THR A 422 19.68 -102.49 -34.54
CA THR A 422 18.27 -102.05 -34.56
C THR A 422 17.66 -102.00 -33.16
N GLU A 423 18.10 -102.87 -32.25
CA GLU A 423 17.67 -102.91 -30.85
C GLU A 423 18.30 -101.75 -30.04
N ASP A 424 19.61 -101.52 -30.20
CA ASP A 424 20.32 -100.37 -29.61
C ASP A 424 19.73 -99.02 -30.05
N PHE A 425 19.22 -98.93 -31.28
CA PHE A 425 18.58 -97.72 -31.80
C PHE A 425 17.24 -97.41 -31.11
N MET A 426 16.43 -98.43 -30.83
CA MET A 426 15.14 -98.26 -30.15
C MET A 426 15.34 -97.82 -28.70
N GLU A 427 16.32 -98.39 -28.00
CA GLU A 427 16.66 -98.02 -26.62
C GLU A 427 17.26 -96.60 -26.52
N ARG A 428 18.12 -96.21 -27.47
CA ARG A 428 18.66 -94.83 -27.54
C ARG A 428 17.58 -93.79 -27.81
N LYS A 429 16.57 -94.12 -28.61
CA LYS A 429 15.45 -93.23 -28.95
C LYS A 429 14.50 -93.02 -27.78
N GLU A 430 14.18 -94.08 -27.03
CA GLU A 430 13.33 -94.00 -25.84
C GLU A 430 14.02 -93.21 -24.71
N THR A 431 15.30 -93.46 -24.44
CA THR A 431 16.06 -92.71 -23.42
C THR A 431 16.19 -91.21 -23.72
N LEU A 432 16.35 -90.82 -24.99
CA LEU A 432 16.36 -89.42 -25.42
C LEU A 432 14.97 -88.75 -25.28
N ARG A 433 13.90 -89.50 -25.54
CA ARG A 433 12.52 -89.01 -25.40
C ARG A 433 12.17 -88.77 -23.92
N ASP A 434 12.48 -89.72 -23.05
CA ASP A 434 12.21 -89.62 -21.61
C ASP A 434 12.99 -88.47 -20.94
N THR A 435 14.27 -88.31 -21.31
CA THR A 435 15.11 -87.22 -20.76
C THR A 435 14.60 -85.85 -21.21
N SER A 436 14.13 -85.73 -22.46
CA SER A 436 13.55 -84.49 -22.97
C SER A 436 12.17 -84.19 -22.39
N GLU A 437 11.31 -85.21 -22.20
CA GLU A 437 10.01 -85.03 -21.55
C GLU A 437 10.17 -84.58 -20.09
N GLN A 438 11.11 -85.13 -19.32
CA GLN A 438 11.40 -84.65 -17.96
C GLN A 438 11.90 -83.19 -17.93
N GLN A 439 12.77 -82.80 -18.87
CA GLN A 439 13.26 -81.42 -18.96
C GLN A 439 12.15 -80.44 -19.38
N GLN A 440 11.29 -80.82 -20.33
CA GLN A 440 10.14 -80.02 -20.76
C GLN A 440 9.09 -79.88 -19.64
N GLU A 441 8.82 -80.95 -18.88
CA GLU A 441 7.89 -80.95 -17.75
C GLU A 441 8.40 -80.04 -16.61
N SER A 442 9.70 -80.07 -16.32
CA SER A 442 10.31 -79.18 -15.32
C SER A 442 10.19 -77.70 -15.68
N LYS A 443 10.38 -77.36 -16.96
CA LYS A 443 10.27 -75.98 -17.48
C LYS A 443 8.81 -75.52 -17.59
N ARG A 444 7.87 -76.42 -17.89
CA ARG A 444 6.42 -76.14 -17.83
C ARG A 444 5.96 -75.85 -16.41
N LYS A 445 6.38 -76.65 -15.42
CA LYS A 445 6.10 -76.40 -14.00
C LYS A 445 6.67 -75.07 -13.51
N SER A 446 7.90 -74.74 -13.91
CA SER A 446 8.51 -73.43 -13.62
C SER A 446 7.74 -72.26 -14.25
N THR A 447 7.21 -72.44 -15.46
CA THR A 447 6.44 -71.40 -16.17
C THR A 447 5.05 -71.19 -15.55
N LEU A 448 4.39 -72.26 -15.10
CA LEU A 448 3.13 -72.20 -14.34
C LEU A 448 3.31 -71.44 -13.01
N ALA A 449 4.34 -71.78 -12.24
CA ALA A 449 4.64 -71.08 -10.98
C ALA A 449 4.95 -69.58 -11.18
N LEU A 450 5.70 -69.23 -12.23
CA LEU A 450 5.95 -67.83 -12.60
C LEU A 450 4.67 -67.11 -13.06
N SER A 451 3.75 -67.81 -13.74
CA SER A 451 2.46 -67.26 -14.17
C SER A 451 1.52 -66.99 -12.98
N GLU A 452 1.51 -67.85 -11.97
CA GLU A 452 0.78 -67.62 -10.71
C GLU A 452 1.36 -66.42 -9.94
N GLN A 453 2.69 -66.30 -9.88
CA GLN A 453 3.35 -65.11 -9.33
C GLN A 453 2.97 -63.83 -10.10
N LEU A 454 2.85 -63.89 -11.42
CA LEU A 454 2.43 -62.75 -12.25
C LEU A 454 0.96 -62.38 -11.98
N GLY A 455 0.09 -63.37 -11.78
CA GLY A 455 -1.30 -63.17 -11.34
C GLY A 455 -1.39 -62.48 -9.98
N ALA A 456 -0.60 -62.94 -9.00
CA ALA A 456 -0.52 -62.33 -7.67
C ALA A 456 0.02 -60.88 -7.73
N LEU A 457 1.06 -60.61 -8.52
CA LEU A 457 1.60 -59.26 -8.72
C LEU A 457 0.61 -58.32 -9.41
N ASN A 458 -0.15 -58.79 -10.40
CA ASN A 458 -1.18 -57.97 -11.05
C ASN A 458 -2.31 -57.60 -10.07
N SER A 459 -2.71 -58.52 -9.19
CA SER A 459 -3.68 -58.24 -8.13
C SER A 459 -3.17 -57.19 -7.13
N GLN A 460 -1.89 -57.31 -6.73
CA GLN A 460 -1.24 -56.33 -5.84
C GLN A 460 -1.10 -54.94 -6.49
N ILE A 461 -0.85 -54.85 -7.80
CA ILE A 461 -0.81 -53.56 -8.53
C ILE A 461 -2.19 -52.90 -8.59
N MET A 462 -3.27 -53.68 -8.73
CA MET A 462 -4.63 -53.14 -8.72
C MET A 462 -5.08 -52.68 -7.33
N GLN A 463 -4.49 -53.21 -6.26
CA GLN A 463 -4.83 -52.90 -4.87
C GLN A 463 -3.71 -52.16 -4.11
N VAL A 464 -2.90 -51.33 -4.79
CA VAL A 464 -1.85 -50.56 -4.11
C VAL A 464 -2.49 -49.56 -3.13
N GLN A 465 -2.40 -49.88 -1.85
CA GLN A 465 -2.71 -48.97 -0.75
C GLN A 465 -1.44 -48.21 -0.33
N ALA A 466 -1.64 -47.01 0.22
CA ALA A 466 -0.56 -46.25 0.82
C ALA A 466 -0.14 -46.89 2.15
N ASP A 467 1.03 -46.50 2.66
CA ASP A 467 1.54 -46.99 3.94
C ASP A 467 0.53 -46.73 5.08
N PRO A 468 0.05 -47.77 5.79
CA PRO A 468 -0.93 -47.61 6.87
C PRO A 468 -0.42 -46.72 8.01
N VAL A 469 0.89 -46.62 8.22
CA VAL A 469 1.48 -45.72 9.23
C VAL A 469 1.25 -44.25 8.85
N LEU A 470 1.42 -43.91 7.56
CA LEU A 470 1.19 -42.53 7.07
C LEU A 470 -0.30 -42.15 7.07
N ILE A 471 -1.19 -43.13 6.91
CA ILE A 471 -2.64 -42.89 6.98
C ILE A 471 -3.07 -42.62 8.43
N ALA A 472 -2.59 -43.42 9.39
CA ALA A 472 -2.87 -43.20 10.81
C ALA A 472 -2.30 -41.86 11.30
N ASP A 473 -1.06 -41.51 10.90
CA ASP A 473 -0.45 -40.22 11.23
C ASP A 473 -1.27 -39.05 10.66
N ARG A 474 -1.80 -39.18 9.44
CA ARG A 474 -2.71 -38.18 8.85
C ARG A 474 -3.99 -38.02 9.68
N GLU A 475 -4.60 -39.10 10.15
CA GLU A 475 -5.83 -39.05 10.95
C GLU A 475 -5.58 -38.36 12.29
N THR A 476 -4.51 -38.69 13.00
CA THR A 476 -4.14 -38.01 14.25
C THR A 476 -3.87 -36.52 14.06
N LYS A 477 -3.22 -36.14 12.95
CA LYS A 477 -2.96 -34.73 12.61
C LYS A 477 -4.22 -33.98 12.18
N LEU A 478 -5.22 -34.66 11.59
CA LEU A 478 -6.53 -34.07 11.30
C LEU A 478 -7.33 -33.80 12.59
N GLU A 479 -7.33 -34.73 13.55
CA GLU A 479 -7.93 -34.51 14.87
C GLU A 479 -7.27 -33.34 15.61
N LEU A 480 -5.94 -33.25 15.52
CA LEU A 480 -5.18 -32.15 16.09
C LEU A 480 -5.50 -30.81 15.41
N HIS A 481 -5.66 -30.81 14.08
CA HIS A 481 -6.09 -29.64 13.32
C HIS A 481 -7.46 -29.14 13.80
N ASP A 482 -8.43 -30.03 13.96
CA ASP A 482 -9.79 -29.69 14.38
C ASP A 482 -9.80 -29.16 15.83
N THR A 483 -8.96 -29.72 16.69
CA THR A 483 -8.76 -29.23 18.06
C THR A 483 -8.21 -27.80 18.07
N TYR A 484 -7.17 -27.51 17.27
CA TYR A 484 -6.62 -26.15 17.17
C TYR A 484 -7.59 -25.18 16.49
N LEU A 485 -8.44 -25.65 15.57
CA LEU A 485 -9.48 -24.83 14.95
C LEU A 485 -10.53 -24.40 15.99
N GLN A 486 -10.94 -25.30 16.88
CA GLN A 486 -11.84 -24.97 17.99
C GLN A 486 -11.19 -23.98 18.97
N GLN A 487 -9.93 -24.20 19.35
CA GLN A 487 -9.19 -23.27 20.22
C GLN A 487 -9.07 -21.88 19.60
N LYS A 488 -8.88 -21.79 18.28
CA LYS A 488 -8.86 -20.52 17.55
C LYS A 488 -10.21 -19.82 17.64
N GLN A 489 -11.31 -20.53 17.37
CA GLN A 489 -12.67 -19.96 17.43
C GLN A 489 -13.01 -19.46 18.85
N GLU A 490 -12.62 -20.21 19.88
CA GLU A 490 -12.79 -19.81 21.28
C GLU A 490 -11.94 -18.57 21.62
N ALA A 491 -10.70 -18.51 21.14
CA ALA A 491 -9.83 -17.35 21.33
C ALA A 491 -10.38 -16.09 20.63
N GLU A 492 -10.93 -16.23 19.41
CA GLU A 492 -11.57 -15.13 18.67
C GLU A 492 -12.84 -14.63 19.36
N ALA A 493 -13.69 -15.53 19.89
CA ALA A 493 -14.87 -15.13 20.66
C ALA A 493 -14.48 -14.40 21.96
N ASN A 494 -13.44 -14.87 22.65
CA ASN A 494 -12.92 -14.24 23.86
C ASN A 494 -12.29 -12.85 23.59
N GLU A 495 -11.62 -12.67 22.45
CA GLU A 495 -11.09 -11.37 22.02
C GLU A 495 -12.22 -10.38 21.76
N GLN A 496 -13.25 -10.78 21.01
CA GLN A 496 -14.42 -9.95 20.71
C GLN A 496 -15.16 -9.51 21.98
N ALA A 497 -15.31 -10.41 22.97
CA ALA A 497 -15.91 -10.08 24.25
C ALA A 497 -15.14 -8.98 25.00
N ILE A 498 -13.80 -9.04 24.99
CA ILE A 498 -12.96 -8.02 25.63
C ILE A 498 -12.96 -6.71 24.85
N GLU A 499 -13.01 -6.76 23.53
CA GLU A 499 -13.08 -5.55 22.70
C GLU A 499 -14.38 -4.78 22.95
N GLU A 500 -15.49 -5.49 23.14
CA GLU A 500 -16.75 -4.89 23.57
C GLU A 500 -16.67 -4.31 24.99
N GLU A 501 -16.05 -5.01 25.95
CA GLU A 501 -15.78 -4.46 27.29
C GLU A 501 -14.96 -3.16 27.24
N ILE A 502 -13.92 -3.10 26.39
CA ILE A 502 -13.11 -1.91 26.18
C ILE A 502 -13.93 -0.78 25.57
N ARG A 503 -14.83 -1.09 24.62
CA ARG A 503 -15.70 -0.09 23.98
C ARG A 503 -16.64 0.55 25.01
N VAL A 504 -17.30 -0.26 25.82
CA VAL A 504 -18.18 0.22 26.90
C VAL A 504 -17.40 1.06 27.91
N HIS A 505 -16.19 0.61 28.28
CA HIS A 505 -15.32 1.34 29.21
C HIS A 505 -14.90 2.72 28.67
N LYS A 506 -14.56 2.83 27.38
CA LYS A 506 -14.22 4.11 26.74
C LYS A 506 -15.37 5.13 26.80
N VAL A 507 -16.61 4.66 26.59
CA VAL A 507 -17.80 5.52 26.72
C VAL A 507 -17.97 6.01 28.15
N ALA A 508 -17.74 5.15 29.15
CA ALA A 508 -17.78 5.54 30.55
C ALA A 508 -16.71 6.58 30.91
N VAL A 509 -15.48 6.42 30.42
CA VAL A 509 -14.37 7.40 30.61
C VAL A 509 -14.73 8.76 30.00
N GLU A 510 -15.22 8.78 28.76
CA GLU A 510 -15.60 10.02 28.09
C GLU A 510 -16.73 10.75 28.85
N ALA A 511 -17.72 10.01 29.36
CA ALA A 511 -18.80 10.60 30.14
C ALA A 511 -18.31 11.29 31.43
N VAL A 512 -17.37 10.67 32.16
CA VAL A 512 -16.78 11.28 33.37
C VAL A 512 -15.87 12.47 33.01
N PHE A 513 -15.11 12.36 31.92
CA PHE A 513 -14.27 13.46 31.43
C PHE A 513 -15.10 14.70 31.07
N GLN A 514 -16.24 14.52 30.40
CA GLN A 514 -17.16 15.60 30.10
C GLN A 514 -17.76 16.24 31.35
N LYS A 515 -18.11 15.44 32.38
CA LYS A 515 -18.55 15.98 33.67
C LYS A 515 -17.47 16.85 34.33
N LYS A 516 -16.23 16.36 34.40
CA LYS A 516 -15.09 17.13 34.95
C LYS A 516 -14.92 18.46 34.23
N ARG A 517 -14.97 18.45 32.89
CA ARG A 517 -14.83 19.66 32.08
C ARG A 517 -15.93 20.68 32.36
N LYS A 518 -17.19 20.25 32.51
CA LYS A 518 -18.30 21.14 32.88
C LYS A 518 -18.07 21.80 34.23
N HIS A 519 -17.66 21.04 35.24
CA HIS A 519 -17.34 21.59 36.57
C HIS A 519 -16.19 22.59 36.52
N ALA A 520 -15.16 22.34 35.70
CA ALA A 520 -14.05 23.28 35.50
C ALA A 520 -14.48 24.59 34.80
N GLU A 521 -15.34 24.51 33.79
CA GLU A 521 -15.90 25.69 33.09
C GLU A 521 -16.79 26.50 34.05
N GLU A 522 -17.67 25.86 34.82
CA GLU A 522 -18.54 26.50 35.82
C GLU A 522 -17.72 27.19 36.92
N LYS A 523 -16.67 26.53 37.42
CA LYS A 523 -15.72 27.10 38.38
C LYS A 523 -15.04 28.36 37.83
N GLN A 524 -14.61 28.36 36.57
CA GLN A 524 -13.95 29.53 35.96
C GLN A 524 -14.92 30.73 35.84
N ILE A 525 -16.19 30.46 35.51
CA ILE A 525 -17.23 31.49 35.47
C ILE A 525 -17.50 32.07 36.87
N LEU A 526 -17.59 31.21 37.89
CA LEU A 526 -17.78 31.63 39.28
C LEU A 526 -16.58 32.43 39.80
N GLN A 527 -15.36 32.01 39.48
CA GLN A 527 -14.15 32.76 39.83
C GLN A 527 -14.15 34.16 39.23
N ALA A 528 -14.43 34.29 37.93
CA ALA A 528 -14.48 35.59 37.26
C ALA A 528 -15.56 36.52 37.85
N LYS A 529 -16.70 35.96 38.29
CA LYS A 529 -17.75 36.72 39.01
C LYS A 529 -17.29 37.13 40.41
N SER A 530 -16.60 36.24 41.13
CA SER A 530 -16.05 36.56 42.45
C SER A 530 -15.02 37.67 42.36
N ASP A 531 -14.07 37.57 41.42
CA ASP A 531 -13.02 38.57 41.18
C ASP A 531 -13.62 39.95 40.85
N ALA A 532 -14.71 39.99 40.07
CA ALA A 532 -15.41 41.23 39.74
C ALA A 532 -16.07 41.88 40.96
N ILE A 533 -16.66 41.08 41.87
CA ILE A 533 -17.27 41.58 43.11
C ILE A 533 -16.20 41.97 44.14
N GLU A 534 -15.11 41.22 44.24
CA GLU A 534 -13.95 41.56 45.08
C GLU A 534 -13.36 42.91 44.67
N ALA A 535 -13.26 43.19 43.36
CA ALA A 535 -12.83 44.48 42.85
C ALA A 535 -13.78 45.64 43.25
N GLN A 536 -15.09 45.39 43.35
CA GLN A 536 -16.08 46.38 43.82
C GLN A 536 -16.03 46.61 45.34
N ILE A 537 -15.68 45.58 46.12
CA ILE A 537 -15.52 45.71 47.56
C ILE A 537 -14.23 46.46 47.90
N ASN A 538 -13.11 46.10 47.24
CA ASN A 538 -11.78 46.66 47.46
C ASN A 538 -11.48 47.91 46.60
N ALA A 539 -12.51 48.67 46.22
CA ALA A 539 -12.35 49.84 45.37
C ALA A 539 -11.60 50.97 46.11
N ASP A 540 -10.37 51.25 45.68
CA ASP A 540 -9.53 52.31 46.22
C ASP A 540 -10.06 53.71 45.87
N ALA A 541 -9.65 54.73 46.64
CA ALA A 541 -10.06 56.14 46.44
C ALA A 541 -9.71 56.73 45.07
N SER A 542 -8.80 56.09 44.31
CA SER A 542 -8.48 56.44 42.93
C SER A 542 -9.56 56.02 41.92
N THR A 543 -10.43 55.09 42.29
CA THR A 543 -11.57 54.67 41.47
C THR A 543 -12.78 55.56 41.73
N LEU A 544 -13.67 55.71 40.75
CA LEU A 544 -14.90 56.48 40.92
C LEU A 544 -15.76 55.95 42.08
N LEU A 545 -15.83 54.64 42.28
CA LEU A 545 -16.56 54.01 43.40
C LEU A 545 -15.96 54.37 44.76
N GLY A 546 -14.64 54.30 44.90
CA GLY A 546 -13.95 54.70 46.12
C GLY A 546 -14.15 56.19 46.43
N PHE A 547 -14.03 57.04 45.42
CA PHE A 547 -14.29 58.48 45.54
C PHE A 547 -15.73 58.79 45.98
N LEU A 548 -16.74 58.13 45.39
CA LEU A 548 -18.14 58.31 45.77
C LEU A 548 -18.43 57.86 47.20
N ARG A 549 -17.85 56.73 47.63
CA ARG A 549 -17.98 56.23 49.00
C ARG A 549 -17.32 57.15 50.04
N GLU A 550 -16.19 57.78 49.71
CA GLU A 550 -15.44 58.66 50.63
C GLU A 550 -16.03 60.07 50.74
N TYR A 551 -16.44 60.67 49.61
CA TYR A 551 -16.80 62.11 49.56
C TYR A 551 -18.29 62.42 49.43
N LYS A 552 -19.15 61.45 49.04
CA LYS A 552 -20.58 61.65 48.73
C LYS A 552 -21.46 60.52 49.29
N PRO A 553 -21.73 60.46 50.60
CA PRO A 553 -22.45 59.32 51.22
C PRO A 553 -23.91 59.13 50.74
N ASP A 554 -24.53 60.18 50.19
CA ASP A 554 -25.89 60.19 49.62
C ASP A 554 -25.96 59.70 48.15
N TRP A 555 -24.83 59.29 47.57
CA TRP A 555 -24.75 58.85 46.17
C TRP A 555 -25.67 57.67 45.85
N GLY A 556 -25.93 56.79 46.82
CA GLY A 556 -26.78 55.61 46.68
C GLY A 556 -28.25 55.92 46.35
N GLU A 557 -28.77 57.07 46.80
CA GLU A 557 -30.17 57.45 46.57
C GLU A 557 -30.38 58.15 45.22
N ASN A 558 -29.30 58.71 44.65
CA ASN A 558 -29.32 59.59 43.49
C ASN A 558 -28.46 59.07 42.32
N LEU A 559 -27.14 59.15 42.44
CA LEU A 559 -26.21 58.86 41.35
C LEU A 559 -26.16 57.37 40.99
N ALA A 560 -26.28 56.49 41.98
CA ALA A 560 -26.25 55.03 41.80
C ALA A 560 -27.42 54.47 40.95
N LYS A 561 -28.50 55.24 40.78
CA LYS A 561 -29.66 54.88 39.96
C LYS A 561 -29.50 55.23 38.48
N VAL A 562 -28.51 56.07 38.16
CA VAL A 562 -28.33 56.65 36.81
C VAL A 562 -26.99 56.25 36.21
N ILE A 563 -25.97 56.00 37.04
CA ILE A 563 -24.64 55.62 36.57
C ILE A 563 -24.58 54.16 36.10
N GLN A 564 -23.88 53.91 35.00
CA GLN A 564 -23.64 52.55 34.52
C GLN A 564 -22.62 51.85 35.44
N PRO A 565 -22.89 50.64 35.93
CA PRO A 565 -22.03 49.95 36.90
C PRO A 565 -20.58 49.77 36.44
N GLU A 566 -20.36 49.59 35.13
CA GLU A 566 -19.04 49.42 34.51
C GLU A 566 -18.12 50.65 34.68
N LEU A 567 -18.69 51.83 34.92
CA LEU A 567 -17.92 53.08 35.08
C LEU A 567 -17.41 53.28 36.51
N LEU A 568 -17.96 52.54 37.49
CA LEU A 568 -17.64 52.70 38.91
C LEU A 568 -16.21 52.28 39.25
N LEU A 569 -15.66 51.30 38.53
CA LEU A 569 -14.31 50.78 38.77
C LEU A 569 -13.23 51.49 37.92
N ARG A 570 -13.58 52.51 37.13
CA ARG A 570 -12.63 53.25 36.31
C ARG A 570 -11.85 54.26 37.15
N ASP A 571 -10.56 54.36 36.85
CA ASP A 571 -9.58 55.26 37.45
C ASP A 571 -9.27 56.50 36.58
N ASP A 572 -9.77 56.54 35.34
CA ASP A 572 -9.49 57.60 34.35
C ASP A 572 -10.50 58.76 34.34
N LEU A 573 -11.49 58.75 35.24
CA LEU A 573 -12.60 59.69 35.22
C LEU A 573 -12.36 60.99 35.99
N GLU A 574 -11.22 61.12 36.68
CA GLU A 574 -10.78 62.31 37.44
C GLU A 574 -11.94 63.11 38.10
N PRO A 575 -12.70 62.48 39.03
CA PRO A 575 -13.92 63.09 39.57
C PRO A 575 -13.61 64.31 40.46
N GLU A 576 -14.33 65.42 40.25
CA GLU A 576 -14.18 66.66 41.04
C GLU A 576 -15.51 67.08 41.70
N LEU A 577 -15.43 67.58 42.94
CA LEU A 577 -16.59 68.11 43.67
C LEU A 577 -16.87 69.55 43.26
N LEU A 578 -17.88 69.75 42.42
CA LEU A 578 -18.39 71.08 42.07
C LEU A 578 -19.46 71.55 43.08
N SER A 579 -19.49 72.84 43.37
CA SER A 579 -20.47 73.47 44.29
C SER A 579 -21.91 73.25 43.80
N GLU A 580 -22.79 72.86 44.73
CA GLU A 580 -24.17 72.36 44.52
C GLU A 580 -24.96 73.07 43.40
N GLN A 581 -25.05 72.41 42.24
CA GLN A 581 -26.18 72.57 41.34
C GLN A 581 -27.09 71.35 41.54
N ALA A 582 -28.35 71.60 41.91
CA ALA A 582 -29.33 70.54 42.08
C ALA A 582 -29.68 69.94 40.70
N GLY A 583 -29.28 68.69 40.46
CA GLY A 583 -29.61 67.94 39.25
C GLY A 583 -28.41 67.40 38.48
N LEU A 584 -28.64 66.41 37.62
CA LEU A 584 -27.62 65.83 36.73
C LEU A 584 -27.29 66.87 35.64
N TYR A 585 -26.16 67.57 35.76
CA TYR A 585 -25.80 68.70 34.89
C TYR A 585 -26.90 69.79 34.81
N GLY A 586 -27.60 70.04 35.92
CA GLY A 586 -28.68 71.06 36.00
C GLY A 586 -30.07 70.56 35.59
N VAL A 587 -30.26 69.26 35.38
CA VAL A 587 -31.57 68.63 35.09
C VAL A 587 -32.05 67.81 36.29
N ALA A 588 -33.26 68.10 36.78
CA ALA A 588 -33.89 67.33 37.85
C ALA A 588 -34.67 66.13 37.28
N LEU A 589 -34.35 64.93 37.76
CA LEU A 589 -35.02 63.68 37.39
C LEU A 589 -35.75 63.11 38.61
N GLN A 590 -36.93 62.53 38.40
CA GLN A 590 -37.65 61.79 39.45
C GLN A 590 -37.13 60.36 39.50
N LEU A 591 -36.43 60.00 40.58
CA LEU A 591 -35.72 58.71 40.75
C LEU A 591 -36.41 57.75 41.74
N HIS A 592 -37.70 57.96 42.06
CA HIS A 592 -38.39 57.18 43.10
C HIS A 592 -38.68 55.73 42.68
N ASP A 593 -38.90 55.48 41.38
CA ASP A 593 -39.26 54.16 40.86
C ASP A 593 -38.06 53.36 40.31
N ILE A 594 -36.86 53.93 40.31
CA ILE A 594 -35.64 53.29 39.78
C ILE A 594 -34.89 52.59 40.92
N ALA A 595 -34.70 51.27 40.79
CA ALA A 595 -33.89 50.49 41.71
C ALA A 595 -32.41 50.87 41.58
N ALA A 596 -31.75 51.12 42.71
CA ALA A 596 -30.30 51.33 42.74
C ALA A 596 -29.58 49.98 42.51
N ASP A 597 -28.40 50.05 41.89
CA ASP A 597 -27.56 48.88 41.66
C ASP A 597 -27.04 48.27 42.98
N CYS A 598 -26.70 46.98 42.97
CA CYS A 598 -26.20 46.26 44.15
C CYS A 598 -24.86 46.81 44.67
N SER A 599 -24.14 47.56 43.83
CA SER A 599 -22.86 48.23 44.13
C SER A 599 -22.91 49.23 45.31
N VAL A 600 -24.12 49.66 45.70
CA VAL A 600 -24.36 50.62 46.79
C VAL A 600 -24.22 50.00 48.18
N ASP A 601 -24.54 48.72 48.34
CA ASP A 601 -24.63 48.05 49.64
C ASP A 601 -23.50 47.03 49.81
N GLU A 602 -22.46 47.42 50.55
CA GLU A 602 -21.28 46.59 50.76
C GLU A 602 -21.60 45.27 51.50
N GLN A 603 -22.61 45.25 52.39
CA GLN A 603 -23.00 44.03 53.10
C GLN A 603 -23.62 43.03 52.12
N LYS A 604 -24.47 43.49 51.21
CA LYS A 604 -25.04 42.62 50.15
C LYS A 604 -23.98 42.10 49.19
N LEU A 605 -22.97 42.91 48.83
CA LEU A 605 -21.86 42.44 47.99
C LEU A 605 -21.04 41.34 48.71
N ARG A 606 -20.81 41.48 50.03
CA ARG A 606 -20.13 40.46 50.84
C ARG A 606 -20.95 39.17 50.97
N ASP A 607 -22.28 39.27 51.10
CA ASP A 607 -23.17 38.10 51.11
C ASP A 607 -23.15 37.37 49.76
N ILE A 608 -23.26 38.10 48.64
CA ILE A 608 -23.17 37.53 47.27
C ILE A 608 -21.82 36.87 47.03
N LEU A 609 -20.73 37.47 47.51
CA LEU A 609 -19.39 36.88 47.44
C LEU A 609 -19.28 35.60 48.27
N GLY A 610 -19.89 35.57 49.46
CA GLY A 610 -20.00 34.36 50.28
C GLY A 610 -20.70 33.21 49.55
N ASP A 611 -21.86 33.50 48.94
CA ASP A 611 -22.64 32.53 48.15
C ASP A 611 -21.85 32.03 46.93
N LEU A 612 -21.14 32.91 46.22
CA LEU A 612 -20.28 32.54 45.08
C LEU A 612 -19.11 31.65 45.51
N HIS A 613 -18.49 31.94 46.66
CA HIS A 613 -17.42 31.11 47.22
C HIS A 613 -17.93 29.73 47.66
N GLU A 614 -19.13 29.64 48.24
CA GLU A 614 -19.75 28.35 48.56
C GLU A 614 -20.03 27.53 47.30
N GLN A 615 -20.63 28.15 46.27
CA GLN A 615 -20.85 27.49 44.98
C GLN A 615 -19.55 27.04 44.33
N MET A 616 -18.49 27.85 44.41
CA MET A 616 -17.18 27.49 43.89
C MET A 616 -16.55 26.31 44.63
N GLN A 617 -16.67 26.26 45.97
CA GLN A 617 -16.22 25.10 46.75
C GLN A 617 -16.98 23.82 46.39
N GLN A 618 -18.29 23.90 46.17
CA GLN A 618 -19.09 22.76 45.71
C GLN A 618 -18.60 22.25 44.34
N GLN A 619 -18.27 23.15 43.41
CA GLN A 619 -17.72 22.78 42.09
C GLN A 619 -16.32 22.16 42.19
N ILE A 620 -15.46 22.64 43.10
CA ILE A 620 -14.14 22.05 43.35
C ILE A 620 -14.26 20.63 43.89
N LEU A 621 -15.19 20.38 44.82
CA LEU A 621 -15.46 19.04 45.34
C LEU A 621 -15.98 18.11 44.24
N ALA A 622 -16.88 18.59 43.38
CA ALA A 622 -17.38 17.83 42.24
C ALA A 622 -16.28 17.50 41.21
N GLU A 623 -15.38 18.45 40.93
CA GLU A 623 -14.20 18.26 40.07
C GLU A 623 -13.27 17.18 40.64
N ASN A 624 -12.98 17.23 41.94
CA ASN A 624 -12.13 16.24 42.62
C ASN A 624 -12.76 14.84 42.61
N ASN A 625 -14.07 14.73 42.85
CA ASN A 625 -14.77 13.44 42.78
C ASN A 625 -14.70 12.83 41.36
N ALA A 626 -14.88 13.66 40.33
CA ALA A 626 -14.74 13.21 38.94
C ALA A 626 -13.30 12.79 38.60
N GLU A 627 -12.29 13.45 39.20
CA GLU A 627 -10.89 13.04 39.06
C GLU A 627 -10.61 11.69 39.74
N GLU A 628 -11.15 11.44 40.93
CA GLU A 628 -11.04 10.15 41.60
C GLU A 628 -11.70 9.02 40.79
N GLU A 629 -12.88 9.27 40.22
CA GLU A 629 -13.56 8.35 39.30
C GLU A 629 -12.68 8.06 38.06
N LEU A 630 -12.07 9.08 37.44
CA LEU A 630 -11.15 8.90 36.31
C LEU A 630 -9.92 8.07 36.70
N GLN A 631 -9.36 8.28 37.88
CA GLN A 631 -8.24 7.47 38.37
C GLN A 631 -8.65 6.00 38.55
N GLN A 632 -9.83 5.71 39.07
CA GLN A 632 -10.35 4.34 39.17
C GLN A 632 -10.55 3.71 37.79
N LEU A 633 -11.15 4.45 36.84
CA LEU A 633 -11.34 3.98 35.47
C LEU A 633 -10.01 3.75 34.74
N SER A 634 -8.97 4.54 35.02
CA SER A 634 -7.63 4.34 34.44
C SER A 634 -6.98 3.02 34.89
N LYS A 635 -7.21 2.60 36.14
CA LYS A 635 -6.74 1.31 36.66
C LYS A 635 -7.45 0.15 35.96
N ILE A 636 -8.74 0.29 35.70
CA ILE A 636 -9.53 -0.69 34.95
C ILE A 636 -9.03 -0.78 33.50
N ASP A 637 -8.73 0.36 32.87
CA ASP A 637 -8.20 0.39 31.49
C ASP A 637 -6.87 -0.37 31.37
N ALA A 638 -5.94 -0.15 32.30
CA ALA A 638 -4.68 -0.90 32.35
C ALA A 638 -4.93 -2.43 32.50
N GLY A 639 -5.92 -2.82 33.30
CA GLY A 639 -6.35 -4.21 33.46
C GLY A 639 -6.93 -4.81 32.18
N LEU A 640 -7.82 -4.08 31.51
CA LEU A 640 -8.44 -4.50 30.24
C LEU A 640 -7.40 -4.62 29.12
N GLN A 641 -6.48 -3.65 29.01
CA GLN A 641 -5.38 -3.72 28.04
C GLN A 641 -4.48 -4.94 28.27
N LYS A 642 -4.19 -5.29 29.53
CA LYS A 642 -3.41 -6.49 29.86
C LYS A 642 -4.16 -7.76 29.44
N LYS A 643 -5.46 -7.86 29.73
CA LYS A 643 -6.29 -9.00 29.31
C LYS A 643 -6.37 -9.11 27.78
N HIS A 644 -6.55 -7.98 27.09
CA HIS A 644 -6.59 -7.93 25.62
C HIS A 644 -5.27 -8.44 25.00
N LYS A 645 -4.12 -7.97 25.51
CA LYS A 645 -2.80 -8.48 25.06
C LYS A 645 -2.65 -9.99 25.28
N GLN A 646 -3.15 -10.51 26.40
CA GLN A 646 -3.13 -11.95 26.68
C GLN A 646 -3.99 -12.73 25.67
N ARG A 647 -5.22 -12.30 25.39
CA ARG A 647 -6.07 -12.96 24.39
C ARG A 647 -5.50 -12.89 22.98
N LEU A 648 -4.89 -11.76 22.60
CA LEU A 648 -4.21 -11.61 21.32
C LEU A 648 -3.05 -12.62 21.18
N LEU A 649 -2.30 -12.85 22.27
CA LEU A 649 -1.22 -13.84 22.29
C LEU A 649 -1.76 -15.27 22.15
N GLU A 650 -2.82 -15.62 22.89
CA GLU A 650 -3.49 -16.93 22.82
C GLU A 650 -4.00 -17.21 21.38
N LYS A 651 -4.64 -16.22 20.74
CA LYS A 651 -5.05 -16.30 19.33
C LYS A 651 -3.87 -16.47 18.38
N GLY A 652 -2.78 -15.73 18.62
CA GLY A 652 -1.55 -15.84 17.83
C GLY A 652 -0.92 -17.23 17.92
N GLN A 653 -0.86 -17.81 19.12
CA GLN A 653 -0.38 -19.17 19.35
C GLN A 653 -1.27 -20.21 18.63
N ALA A 654 -2.60 -20.12 18.79
CA ALA A 654 -3.54 -21.02 18.12
C ALA A 654 -3.41 -20.97 16.58
N ASN A 655 -3.27 -19.76 16.00
CA ASN A 655 -3.03 -19.61 14.56
C ASN A 655 -1.69 -20.21 14.11
N SER A 656 -0.61 -20.01 14.87
CA SER A 656 0.70 -20.59 14.57
C SER A 656 0.66 -22.12 14.61
N HIS A 657 0.00 -22.70 15.62
CA HIS A 657 -0.18 -24.15 15.72
C HIS A 657 -1.00 -24.68 14.54
N LEU A 658 -2.10 -24.02 14.18
CA LEU A 658 -2.95 -24.41 13.05
C LEU A 658 -2.22 -24.35 11.71
N GLN A 659 -1.38 -23.32 11.49
CA GLN A 659 -0.56 -23.22 10.30
C GLN A 659 0.48 -24.34 10.23
N THR A 660 1.17 -24.63 11.34
CA THR A 660 2.16 -25.71 11.42
C THR A 660 1.53 -27.06 11.08
N VAL A 661 0.37 -27.38 11.69
CA VAL A 661 -0.33 -28.64 11.41
C VAL A 661 -0.83 -28.69 9.96
N LYS A 662 -1.25 -27.56 9.38
CA LYS A 662 -1.67 -27.50 7.97
C LYS A 662 -0.51 -27.77 7.00
N GLU A 663 0.68 -27.23 7.29
CA GLU A 663 1.90 -27.49 6.53
C GLU A 663 2.34 -28.95 6.66
N GLU A 664 2.30 -29.51 7.87
CA GLU A 664 2.55 -30.93 8.13
C GLU A 664 1.58 -31.83 7.37
N LEU A 665 0.27 -31.55 7.40
CA LEU A 665 -0.75 -32.27 6.64
C LEU A 665 -0.50 -32.18 5.12
N GLY A 666 -0.04 -31.02 4.63
CA GLY A 666 0.37 -30.84 3.24
C GLY A 666 1.57 -31.71 2.86
N SER A 667 2.60 -31.74 3.71
CA SER A 667 3.77 -32.60 3.56
C SER A 667 3.39 -34.08 3.60
N LEU A 668 2.56 -34.50 4.56
CA LEU A 668 2.09 -35.88 4.70
C LEU A 668 1.31 -36.33 3.46
N LYS A 669 0.46 -35.46 2.90
CA LYS A 669 -0.27 -35.75 1.66
C LYS A 669 0.69 -36.03 0.50
N LEU A 670 1.76 -35.25 0.37
CA LEU A 670 2.79 -35.46 -0.65
C LEU A 670 3.57 -36.76 -0.40
N GLN A 671 3.90 -37.08 0.85
CA GLN A 671 4.56 -38.33 1.23
C GLN A 671 3.69 -39.56 0.94
N ILE A 672 2.39 -39.51 1.23
CA ILE A 672 1.41 -40.56 0.90
C ILE A 672 1.38 -40.81 -0.62
N VAL A 673 1.33 -39.74 -1.42
CA VAL A 673 1.33 -39.85 -2.89
C VAL A 673 2.67 -40.42 -3.41
N ARG A 674 3.81 -39.97 -2.86
CA ARG A 674 5.14 -40.50 -3.23
C ARG A 674 5.27 -41.97 -2.87
N SER A 675 4.93 -42.35 -1.63
CA SER A 675 4.95 -43.74 -1.16
C SER A 675 4.10 -44.65 -2.06
N LYS A 676 2.88 -44.21 -2.43
CA LYS A 676 2.02 -44.95 -3.36
C LYS A 676 2.68 -45.13 -4.74
N LYS A 677 3.30 -44.08 -5.28
CA LYS A 677 3.96 -44.10 -6.60
C LYS A 677 5.22 -44.98 -6.59
N GLU A 678 6.02 -44.93 -5.52
CA GLU A 678 7.21 -45.76 -5.34
C GLU A 678 6.83 -47.24 -5.22
N ARG A 679 5.81 -47.56 -4.43
CA ARG A 679 5.27 -48.93 -4.29
C ARG A 679 4.76 -49.46 -5.64
N GLU A 680 4.05 -48.64 -6.39
CA GLU A 680 3.56 -48.99 -7.73
C GLU A 680 4.70 -49.19 -8.74
N GLN A 681 5.74 -48.36 -8.71
CA GLN A 681 6.94 -48.52 -9.54
C GLN A 681 7.71 -49.79 -9.21
N GLN A 682 7.92 -50.10 -7.93
CA GLN A 682 8.59 -51.34 -7.49
C GLN A 682 7.83 -52.58 -7.98
N LEU A 683 6.50 -52.60 -7.83
CA LEU A 683 5.67 -53.70 -8.32
C LEU A 683 5.67 -53.80 -9.86
N LYS A 684 5.72 -52.68 -10.58
CA LYS A 684 5.88 -52.66 -12.05
C LYS A 684 7.22 -53.24 -12.49
N VAL A 685 8.32 -52.90 -11.82
CA VAL A 685 9.65 -53.46 -12.10
C VAL A 685 9.66 -54.98 -11.87
N GLN A 686 9.15 -55.44 -10.72
CA GLN A 686 9.04 -56.87 -10.43
C GLN A 686 8.18 -57.61 -11.46
N ARG A 687 7.05 -57.01 -11.90
CA ARG A 687 6.21 -57.57 -12.96
C ARG A 687 6.97 -57.67 -14.30
N THR A 688 7.78 -56.68 -14.65
CA THR A 688 8.59 -56.75 -15.88
C THR A 688 9.67 -57.82 -15.81
N GLU A 689 10.29 -58.01 -14.63
CA GLU A 689 11.30 -59.04 -14.40
C GLU A 689 10.70 -60.45 -14.49
N VAL A 690 9.54 -60.68 -13.87
CA VAL A 690 8.82 -61.97 -13.95
C VAL A 690 8.35 -62.24 -15.38
N ASN A 691 7.85 -61.22 -16.10
CA ASN A 691 7.54 -61.36 -17.54
C ASN A 691 8.77 -61.73 -18.37
N HIS A 692 9.93 -61.15 -18.08
CA HIS A 692 11.16 -61.48 -18.78
C HIS A 692 11.59 -62.93 -18.52
N LYS A 693 11.49 -63.40 -17.27
CA LYS A 693 11.75 -64.79 -16.89
C LYS A 693 10.81 -65.78 -17.59
N ILE A 694 9.52 -65.46 -17.70
CA ILE A 694 8.56 -66.29 -18.48
C ILE A 694 8.94 -66.34 -19.96
N LYS A 695 9.28 -65.20 -20.58
CA LYS A 695 9.73 -65.17 -21.98
C LYS A 695 10.99 -65.99 -22.21
N GLN A 696 11.98 -65.89 -21.31
CA GLN A 696 13.19 -66.71 -21.39
C GLN A 696 12.90 -68.20 -21.23
N ASN A 697 12.06 -68.60 -20.26
CA ASN A 697 11.68 -70.01 -20.09
C ASN A 697 10.93 -70.55 -21.32
N ASN A 698 10.03 -69.77 -21.93
CA ASN A 698 9.33 -70.16 -23.16
C ASN A 698 10.28 -70.31 -24.36
N LEU A 699 11.26 -69.42 -24.50
CA LEU A 699 12.30 -69.53 -25.54
C LEU A 699 13.16 -70.79 -25.34
N GLN A 700 13.54 -71.10 -24.10
CA GLN A 700 14.28 -72.32 -23.77
C GLN A 700 13.46 -73.59 -24.03
N LEU A 701 12.16 -73.57 -23.73
CA LEU A 701 11.23 -74.66 -24.04
C LEU A 701 11.12 -74.90 -25.56
N ALA A 702 11.03 -73.83 -26.35
CA ALA A 702 11.01 -73.93 -27.81
C ALA A 702 12.34 -74.48 -28.36
N ALA A 703 13.47 -74.03 -27.81
CA ALA A 703 14.80 -74.53 -28.18
C ALA A 703 14.98 -76.02 -27.86
N LEU A 704 14.54 -76.49 -26.68
CA LEU A 704 14.57 -77.90 -26.29
C LEU A 704 13.70 -78.78 -27.20
N GLN A 705 12.52 -78.28 -27.60
CA GLN A 705 11.64 -78.98 -28.54
C GLN A 705 12.24 -79.07 -29.95
N GLN A 706 13.00 -78.06 -30.37
CA GLN A 706 13.68 -78.05 -31.66
C GLN A 706 14.91 -78.97 -31.64
N GLN A 707 15.71 -78.93 -30.58
CA GLN A 707 16.84 -79.84 -30.36
C GLN A 707 16.39 -81.30 -30.36
N LEU A 708 15.29 -81.65 -29.67
CA LEU A 708 14.76 -83.00 -29.70
C LEU A 708 14.36 -83.45 -31.11
N LYS A 709 13.71 -82.56 -31.89
CA LYS A 709 13.34 -82.87 -33.29
C LYS A 709 14.57 -83.09 -34.16
N ASP A 710 15.61 -82.28 -33.97
CA ASP A 710 16.85 -82.38 -34.74
C ASP A 710 17.67 -83.62 -34.34
N GLU A 711 17.78 -83.94 -33.05
CA GLU A 711 18.47 -85.14 -32.57
C GLU A 711 17.77 -86.44 -33.00
N VAL A 712 16.44 -86.49 -32.91
CA VAL A 712 15.65 -87.63 -33.41
C VAL A 712 15.79 -87.77 -34.92
N ARG A 713 15.86 -86.65 -35.66
CA ARG A 713 16.09 -86.65 -37.11
C ARG A 713 17.48 -87.16 -37.46
N VAL A 714 18.53 -86.68 -36.79
CA VAL A 714 19.92 -87.11 -37.00
C VAL A 714 20.09 -88.59 -36.66
N LEU A 715 19.49 -89.07 -35.56
CA LEU A 715 19.49 -90.49 -35.21
C LEU A 715 18.79 -91.33 -36.28
N SER A 716 17.63 -90.89 -36.77
CA SER A 716 16.90 -91.60 -37.84
C SER A 716 17.65 -91.62 -39.18
N GLN A 717 18.46 -90.59 -39.48
CA GLN A 717 19.34 -90.58 -40.66
C GLN A 717 20.55 -91.50 -40.48
N ALA A 718 21.16 -91.54 -39.30
CA ALA A 718 22.29 -92.42 -39.00
C ALA A 718 21.92 -93.92 -39.03
N LEU A 719 20.65 -94.27 -38.77
CA LEU A 719 20.14 -95.63 -38.97
C LEU A 719 19.95 -95.97 -40.46
N ALA A 720 19.60 -95.00 -41.30
CA ALA A 720 19.41 -95.21 -42.73
C ALA A 720 20.73 -95.34 -43.51
N GLU A 721 21.82 -94.82 -42.95
CA GLU A 721 23.17 -94.86 -43.55
C GLU A 721 24.00 -96.10 -43.16
N LYS A 722 23.55 -96.88 -42.17
CA LYS A 722 24.17 -98.16 -41.74
C LYS A 722 23.36 -99.37 -42.23
#